data_AF-A0AAW2H909-F1
#
_entry.id   AF-A0AAW2H909-F1
#
_cell.length_a   1.000
_cell.length_b   1.000
_cell.length_c   1.000
_cell.angle_alpha   90.00
_cell.angle_beta   90.00
_cell.angle_gamma   90.00
#
_symmetry.space_group_name_H-M   'P 1'
#
loop_
_entity.id
_entity.type
_entity.pdbx_description
1 polymer ?
#
loop_
_entity_poly.entity_id
_entity_poly.type
_entity_poly.pdbx_seq_one_letter_code
_entity_poly.pdbx_strand_id
1 'polypeptide(L)'
;MHKWVETLHPLEVRVIRAFEGGGELSSLMLMEKLAYSTGQANQALSWLSAKGLLQETRRQSFRCYELTDKGREWLKSDPALALRELAKTGKLNLVQVQETLGIDQASAGKIFGQYSKEGILDLDKDKKIVLRSDKISYWDILHTLLEEADNHPKGLLELDTHDFSERELKVLEGESKKRSSSMALFRLIDKQVPHYSFDLTLLEKAKEYIQVKELTGEEIGPLSSSMLRDGSWKEYLQAVKDELVKRGFEEFDGPIVETEFWNNDALFMPQFHAARDIHDVYYVKEPSMAQQIEEPYLSRVAQAHERDAQALWQALGKKYELKEFSSYLSIAKAELDNFDEKSAKWQEHAQRLVIVKKGLEELRPFLTAFVARGKVIDELLLEELIQSQEKLSWNYGRKRKALSVGMYPCHFTYPLVYEPCDPHTTKFVPLGESQELSFNEILQKTAKGREFAHLLQGFKRHPVLKDSQGKILSYPPILNSQEYGAVKVGDSEIFVELTGNCLESLWLASSVLACDLSDLGFEIEPVRVEYETGQAYTTPYYFQKERTFTLDAVSQTIGETFSQELVEKALTKMGITGLRFEGNIATLLPPVYRNDFLHAVDIIEDVVIGHGLANLNPSSDLDCTLGRLLPVEILSRRMAKLMVGMGFQEMLYNYLGSRADLIEKLQQNEKDFILIANPMSEQYEVLRNSIVPNLLMSESVSAHAVYPHAFFEIGKVVYPSSKDPSGSRTFTNLAWLYAAEDAGFSKLYAQLTAFFYYLSLDWYLGEREDKRFIAGRWPAAHTSAIYCARSGLATLVFEGFMAEGVPAGGQLMLTSEIENFPGFPQGILGSQLMDQMRLQTLKMGATILTQTVEGVDLSQRPFKVFNSTQEVFLAHSLIIATGAQARLMSELKGHSSYWQKGISACAVCDGALPIYRDCELAVVGGGDSACEEALYLTRYASRVHIILRRDRFRASQIMQERVLRNSKISVHYQYKVIEALGDGQLLNAIRLQSTISGEERVLNVKGLFYAIGHVPNSSFLKGQLDLDAHGYVITQRDVKTSIRGVFAAGDLVDPFYRQAVVAAGSGCKAALEAMRYLEEELG
;
A
#
# COMPACT_ATOMS: atom_id res chain seq x y z
N MET A 1 -14.63 40.97 -13.80
CA MET A 1 -15.42 39.77 -13.47
C MET A 1 -14.94 39.23 -12.13
N HIS A 2 -15.80 38.58 -11.33
CA HIS A 2 -15.34 37.95 -10.08
C HIS A 2 -14.41 36.78 -10.43
N LYS A 3 -13.24 36.68 -9.79
CA LYS A 3 -12.23 35.62 -10.02
C LYS A 3 -12.79 34.18 -9.94
N TRP A 4 -13.89 33.96 -9.22
CA TRP A 4 -14.46 32.62 -9.07
C TRP A 4 -15.10 32.08 -10.35
N VAL A 5 -15.55 32.94 -11.27
CA VAL A 5 -16.23 32.50 -12.51
C VAL A 5 -15.25 31.79 -13.46
N GLU A 6 -13.98 32.18 -13.43
CA GLU A 6 -12.87 31.57 -14.18
C GLU A 6 -12.48 30.18 -13.64
N THR A 7 -12.98 29.80 -12.46
CA THR A 7 -12.65 28.53 -11.77
C THR A 7 -13.83 27.55 -11.74
N LEU A 8 -14.84 27.73 -12.61
CA LEU A 8 -15.99 26.83 -12.69
C LEU A 8 -15.59 25.46 -13.23
N HIS A 9 -15.82 24.42 -12.44
CA HIS A 9 -15.63 23.03 -12.81
C HIS A 9 -16.70 22.58 -13.82
N PRO A 10 -16.43 21.62 -14.73
CA PRO A 10 -17.41 21.13 -15.72
C PRO A 10 -18.76 20.71 -15.10
N LEU A 11 -18.72 20.06 -13.93
CA LEU A 11 -19.94 19.71 -13.17
C LEU A 11 -20.76 20.94 -12.73
N GLU A 12 -20.14 22.05 -12.42
CA GLU A 12 -20.81 23.31 -12.03
C GLU A 12 -21.37 24.01 -13.26
N VAL A 13 -20.63 24.01 -14.38
CA VAL A 13 -21.06 24.57 -15.67
C VAL A 13 -22.36 23.90 -16.13
N ARG A 14 -22.43 22.57 -16.09
CA ARG A 14 -23.65 21.82 -16.46
C ARG A 14 -24.85 22.17 -15.57
N VAL A 15 -24.64 22.38 -14.27
CA VAL A 15 -25.71 22.80 -13.34
C VAL A 15 -26.18 24.23 -13.65
N ILE A 16 -25.26 25.17 -13.87
CA ILE A 16 -25.58 26.56 -14.22
C ILE A 16 -26.33 26.65 -15.56
N ARG A 17 -25.97 25.81 -16.55
CA ARG A 17 -26.63 25.76 -17.85
C ARG A 17 -28.03 25.13 -17.79
N ALA A 18 -28.22 24.09 -16.99
CA ALA A 18 -29.47 23.32 -16.96
C ALA A 18 -30.56 23.92 -16.07
N PHE A 19 -30.24 24.86 -15.19
CA PHE A 19 -31.18 25.44 -14.23
C PHE A 19 -31.31 26.96 -14.39
N GLU A 20 -32.53 27.47 -14.16
CA GLU A 20 -32.87 28.89 -14.25
C GLU A 20 -32.87 29.54 -12.85
N GLY A 21 -32.67 30.85 -12.80
CA GLY A 21 -32.36 31.59 -11.57
C GLY A 21 -33.48 31.73 -10.54
N GLY A 22 -34.67 31.19 -10.79
CA GLY A 22 -35.79 31.20 -9.84
C GLY A 22 -36.13 29.83 -9.24
N GLY A 23 -35.45 28.76 -9.64
CA GLY A 23 -35.75 27.39 -9.20
C GLY A 23 -35.00 26.98 -7.94
N GLU A 24 -35.64 26.17 -7.09
CA GLU A 24 -34.92 25.42 -6.05
C GLU A 24 -34.05 24.33 -6.70
N LEU A 25 -32.87 24.09 -6.15
CA LEU A 25 -31.95 23.01 -6.50
C LEU A 25 -31.73 22.11 -5.29
N SER A 26 -31.76 20.81 -5.51
CA SER A 26 -31.36 19.82 -4.52
C SER A 26 -30.53 18.73 -5.18
N SER A 27 -29.82 17.94 -4.38
CA SER A 27 -29.02 16.84 -4.93
C SER A 27 -29.87 15.85 -5.73
N LEU A 28 -31.15 15.68 -5.37
CA LEU A 28 -32.11 14.85 -6.11
C LEU A 28 -32.42 15.44 -7.50
N MET A 29 -32.66 16.76 -7.59
CA MET A 29 -32.98 17.41 -8.87
C MET A 29 -31.78 17.40 -9.82
N LEU A 30 -30.55 17.50 -9.30
CA LEU A 30 -29.34 17.36 -10.12
C LEU A 30 -29.18 15.93 -10.64
N MET A 31 -29.47 14.92 -9.82
CA MET A 31 -29.42 13.52 -10.25
C MET A 31 -30.44 13.25 -11.37
N GLU A 32 -31.67 13.74 -11.23
CA GLU A 32 -32.75 13.54 -12.19
C GLU A 32 -32.47 14.28 -13.51
N LYS A 33 -32.12 15.56 -13.45
CA LYS A 33 -32.01 16.42 -14.64
C LYS A 33 -30.68 16.30 -15.39
N LEU A 34 -29.60 15.97 -14.68
CA LEU A 34 -28.23 15.91 -15.25
C LEU A 34 -27.62 14.50 -15.24
N ALA A 35 -28.36 13.49 -14.79
CA ALA A 35 -27.87 12.12 -14.61
C ALA A 35 -26.60 12.03 -13.72
N TYR A 36 -26.47 12.92 -12.73
CA TYR A 36 -25.36 12.88 -11.79
C TYR A 36 -25.47 11.68 -10.87
N SER A 37 -24.33 11.07 -10.54
CA SER A 37 -24.24 10.21 -9.36
C SER A 37 -24.46 11.04 -8.09
N THR A 38 -24.82 10.39 -6.98
CA THR A 38 -25.03 11.10 -5.70
C THR A 38 -23.77 11.86 -5.25
N GLY A 39 -22.58 11.31 -5.51
CA GLY A 39 -21.31 11.99 -5.24
C GLY A 39 -21.14 13.27 -6.07
N GLN A 40 -21.37 13.19 -7.39
CA GLN A 40 -21.28 14.34 -8.30
C GLN A 40 -22.29 15.44 -7.96
N ALA A 41 -23.54 15.07 -7.60
CA ALA A 41 -24.58 16.02 -7.22
C ALA A 41 -24.23 16.78 -5.93
N ASN A 42 -23.77 16.07 -4.89
CA ASN A 42 -23.35 16.71 -3.64
C ASN A 42 -22.10 17.58 -3.83
N GLN A 43 -21.14 17.13 -4.65
CA GLN A 43 -19.91 17.86 -4.91
C GLN A 43 -20.18 19.15 -5.70
N ALA A 44 -21.02 19.10 -6.74
CA ALA A 44 -21.41 20.27 -7.51
C ALA A 44 -22.14 21.32 -6.66
N LEU A 45 -23.09 20.89 -5.81
CA LEU A 45 -23.79 21.80 -4.89
C LEU A 45 -22.85 22.41 -3.85
N SER A 46 -21.92 21.60 -3.31
CA SER A 46 -20.93 22.07 -2.34
C SER A 46 -19.99 23.13 -2.93
N TRP A 47 -19.51 22.94 -4.17
CA TRP A 47 -18.63 23.90 -4.81
C TRP A 47 -19.35 25.19 -5.19
N LEU A 48 -20.55 25.09 -5.77
CA LEU A 48 -21.37 26.25 -6.08
C LEU A 48 -21.74 27.05 -4.81
N SER A 49 -22.02 26.37 -3.70
CA SER A 49 -22.28 27.02 -2.41
C SER A 49 -21.02 27.66 -1.83
N ALA A 50 -19.86 27.01 -1.89
CA ALA A 50 -18.58 27.57 -1.45
C ALA A 50 -18.18 28.84 -2.24
N LYS A 51 -18.57 28.91 -3.52
CA LYS A 51 -18.39 30.09 -4.38
C LYS A 51 -19.47 31.16 -4.20
N GLY A 52 -20.42 30.94 -3.30
CA GLY A 52 -21.50 31.87 -2.99
C GLY A 52 -22.62 31.93 -4.02
N LEU A 53 -22.63 31.06 -5.04
CA LEU A 53 -23.70 31.03 -6.05
C LEU A 53 -24.99 30.41 -5.53
N LEU A 54 -24.90 29.55 -4.51
CA LEU A 54 -26.03 28.87 -3.91
C LEU A 54 -26.20 29.26 -2.45
N GLN A 55 -27.42 29.68 -2.11
CA GLN A 55 -27.86 29.85 -0.73
C GLN A 55 -28.82 28.74 -0.36
N GLU A 56 -28.62 28.12 0.81
CA GLU A 56 -29.54 27.12 1.34
C GLU A 56 -30.84 27.81 1.74
N THR A 57 -31.97 27.44 1.12
CA THR A 57 -33.28 28.04 1.39
C THR A 57 -34.03 27.30 2.49
N ARG A 58 -34.00 25.96 2.44
CA ARG A 58 -34.68 25.09 3.42
C ARG A 58 -34.03 23.71 3.45
N ARG A 59 -34.15 23.02 4.59
CA ARG A 59 -33.89 21.57 4.68
C ARG A 59 -35.19 20.83 4.73
N GLN A 60 -35.43 19.98 3.75
CA GLN A 60 -36.55 19.06 3.77
C GLN A 60 -36.10 17.77 4.46
N SER A 61 -36.76 17.43 5.57
CA SER A 61 -36.55 16.16 6.25
C SER A 61 -37.57 15.16 5.69
N PHE A 62 -37.08 14.02 5.21
CA PHE A 62 -37.89 12.93 4.73
C PHE A 62 -37.72 11.76 5.68
N ARG A 63 -38.84 11.21 6.15
CA ARG A 63 -38.81 9.92 6.83
C ARG A 63 -39.05 8.84 5.78
N CYS A 64 -38.13 7.89 5.66
CA CYS A 64 -38.24 6.83 4.68
C CYS A 64 -37.89 5.46 5.26
N TYR A 65 -38.50 4.43 4.70
CA TYR A 65 -38.13 3.04 4.92
C TYR A 65 -37.12 2.65 3.83
N GLU A 66 -35.89 2.39 4.26
CA GLU A 66 -34.81 1.90 3.42
C GLU A 66 -34.82 0.37 3.38
N LEU A 67 -34.88 -0.18 2.17
CA LEU A 67 -34.76 -1.59 1.91
C LEU A 67 -33.35 -2.07 2.26
N THR A 68 -33.28 -3.01 3.19
CA THR A 68 -32.00 -3.61 3.61
C THR A 68 -31.61 -4.77 2.70
N ASP A 69 -30.35 -5.23 2.77
CA ASP A 69 -29.88 -6.39 2.00
C ASP A 69 -30.69 -7.66 2.31
N LYS A 70 -31.09 -7.84 3.58
CA LYS A 70 -32.00 -8.92 3.99
C LYS A 70 -33.37 -8.80 3.35
N GLY A 71 -33.89 -7.58 3.19
CA GLY A 71 -35.12 -7.31 2.45
C GLY A 71 -35.03 -7.72 0.97
N ARG A 72 -33.90 -7.44 0.32
CA ARG A 72 -33.63 -7.84 -1.07
C ARG A 72 -33.47 -9.34 -1.22
N GLU A 73 -32.79 -10.01 -0.28
CA GLU A 73 -32.68 -11.48 -0.24
C GLU A 73 -34.05 -12.15 -0.04
N TRP A 74 -34.88 -11.58 0.83
CA TRP A 74 -36.24 -12.06 1.05
C TRP A 74 -37.09 -11.90 -0.21
N LEU A 75 -37.01 -10.77 -0.90
CA LEU A 75 -37.74 -10.54 -2.15
C LEU A 75 -37.35 -11.54 -3.25
N LYS A 76 -36.06 -11.88 -3.38
CA LYS A 76 -35.56 -12.86 -4.38
C LYS A 76 -36.06 -14.29 -4.13
N SER A 77 -36.27 -14.66 -2.87
CA SER A 77 -36.67 -16.02 -2.48
C SER A 77 -38.17 -16.18 -2.23
N ASP A 78 -38.87 -15.07 -1.95
CA ASP A 78 -40.23 -14.95 -1.41
C ASP A 78 -40.85 -16.28 -0.91
N PRO A 79 -40.43 -16.73 0.28
CA PRO A 79 -40.91 -17.98 0.83
C PRO A 79 -42.40 -17.95 1.19
N ALA A 80 -43.01 -16.77 1.38
CA ALA A 80 -44.42 -16.66 1.74
C ALA A 80 -45.34 -16.90 0.54
N LEU A 81 -45.03 -16.26 -0.59
CA LEU A 81 -45.74 -16.50 -1.85
C LEU A 81 -45.53 -17.94 -2.33
N ALA A 82 -44.31 -18.45 -2.25
CA ALA A 82 -44.00 -19.83 -2.61
C ALA A 82 -44.79 -20.84 -1.75
N LEU A 83 -44.97 -20.58 -0.45
CA LEU A 83 -45.83 -21.40 0.42
C LEU A 83 -47.31 -21.35 0.01
N ARG A 84 -47.83 -20.17 -0.36
CA ARG A 84 -49.21 -20.03 -0.83
C ARG A 84 -49.46 -20.78 -2.13
N GLU A 85 -48.52 -20.75 -3.07
CA GLU A 85 -48.60 -21.53 -4.32
C GLU A 85 -48.52 -23.04 -4.05
N LEU A 86 -47.62 -23.48 -3.17
CA LEU A 86 -47.55 -24.89 -2.75
C LEU A 86 -48.84 -25.35 -2.08
N ALA A 87 -49.50 -24.50 -1.28
CA ALA A 87 -50.77 -24.80 -0.62
C ALA A 87 -51.94 -25.04 -1.60
N LYS A 88 -51.90 -24.49 -2.82
CA LYS A 88 -52.88 -24.78 -3.87
C LYS A 88 -52.81 -26.23 -4.35
N THR A 89 -51.64 -26.88 -4.23
CA THR A 89 -51.45 -28.29 -4.61
C THR A 89 -51.93 -29.28 -3.53
N GLY A 90 -52.13 -28.80 -2.29
CA GLY A 90 -52.85 -29.49 -1.21
C GLY A 90 -52.20 -30.76 -0.63
N LYS A 91 -50.87 -30.92 -0.70
CA LYS A 91 -50.22 -32.22 -0.37
C LYS A 91 -49.11 -32.20 0.68
N LEU A 92 -48.64 -31.04 1.11
CA LEU A 92 -47.43 -30.92 1.92
C LEU A 92 -47.75 -30.56 3.38
N ASN A 93 -47.00 -31.14 4.31
CA ASN A 93 -46.99 -30.71 5.71
C ASN A 93 -45.88 -29.64 5.92
N LEU A 94 -45.89 -28.97 7.07
CA LEU A 94 -44.95 -27.88 7.41
C LEU A 94 -43.46 -28.28 7.29
N VAL A 95 -43.12 -29.55 7.54
CA VAL A 95 -41.75 -30.05 7.45
C VAL A 95 -41.34 -30.23 5.98
N GLN A 96 -42.24 -30.72 5.13
CA GLN A 96 -41.97 -30.85 3.70
C GLN A 96 -41.90 -29.48 3.00
N VAL A 97 -42.67 -28.51 3.48
CA VAL A 97 -42.55 -27.11 3.04
C VAL A 97 -41.19 -26.53 3.38
N GLN A 98 -40.68 -26.81 4.59
CA GLN A 98 -39.34 -26.39 5.02
C GLN A 98 -38.26 -26.89 4.05
N GLU A 99 -38.28 -28.18 3.73
CA GLU A 99 -37.32 -28.81 2.81
C GLU A 99 -37.46 -28.27 1.38
N THR A 100 -38.68 -27.99 0.92
CA THR A 100 -38.93 -27.51 -0.45
C THR A 100 -38.54 -26.04 -0.63
N LEU A 101 -38.77 -25.20 0.38
CA LEU A 101 -38.50 -23.76 0.32
C LEU A 101 -37.11 -23.38 0.86
N GLY A 102 -36.39 -24.32 1.49
CA GLY A 102 -35.04 -24.07 2.02
C GLY A 102 -34.99 -23.08 3.19
N ILE A 103 -36.10 -22.90 3.92
CA ILE A 103 -36.22 -21.99 5.07
C ILE A 103 -36.19 -22.76 6.39
N ASP A 104 -35.90 -22.12 7.52
CA ASP A 104 -35.93 -22.78 8.82
C ASP A 104 -37.37 -22.98 9.36
N GLN A 105 -37.52 -23.90 10.31
CA GLN A 105 -38.82 -24.29 10.87
C GLN A 105 -39.55 -23.15 11.58
N ALA A 106 -38.84 -22.22 12.23
CA ALA A 106 -39.45 -21.09 12.92
C ALA A 106 -39.98 -20.06 11.92
N SER A 107 -39.26 -19.82 10.82
CA SER A 107 -39.69 -18.97 9.72
C SER A 107 -40.90 -19.55 8.97
N ALA A 108 -40.87 -20.84 8.61
CA ALA A 108 -42.02 -21.54 8.02
C ALA A 108 -43.25 -21.50 8.95
N GLY A 109 -43.04 -21.70 10.25
CA GLY A 109 -44.08 -21.61 11.27
C GLY A 109 -44.66 -20.20 11.45
N LYS A 110 -43.82 -19.15 11.39
CA LYS A 110 -44.26 -17.74 11.47
C LYS A 110 -45.13 -17.38 10.26
N ILE A 111 -44.70 -17.74 9.05
CA ILE A 111 -45.43 -17.46 7.80
C ILE A 111 -46.78 -18.18 7.80
N PHE A 112 -46.78 -19.50 8.08
CA PHE A 112 -48.00 -20.29 8.16
C PHE A 112 -48.95 -19.79 9.26
N GLY A 113 -48.43 -19.50 10.45
CA GLY A 113 -49.22 -19.01 11.57
C GLY A 113 -49.93 -17.68 11.27
N GLN A 114 -49.29 -16.79 10.49
CA GLN A 114 -49.89 -15.54 10.05
C GLN A 114 -50.99 -15.78 9.00
N TYR A 115 -50.73 -16.61 7.98
CA TYR A 115 -51.76 -17.00 7.01
C TYR A 115 -52.96 -17.71 7.66
N SER A 116 -52.73 -18.48 8.73
CA SER A 116 -53.78 -19.15 9.47
C SER A 116 -54.64 -18.18 10.30
N LYS A 117 -54.03 -17.18 10.95
CA LYS A 117 -54.76 -16.10 11.64
C LYS A 117 -55.63 -15.27 10.68
N GLU A 118 -55.20 -15.11 9.43
CA GLU A 118 -55.95 -14.41 8.38
C GLU A 118 -57.01 -15.30 7.71
N GLY A 119 -57.09 -16.58 8.08
CA GLY A 119 -58.06 -17.53 7.53
C GLY A 119 -57.77 -17.93 6.07
N ILE A 120 -56.53 -17.76 5.62
CA ILE A 120 -56.07 -18.02 4.25
C ILE A 120 -55.57 -19.46 4.14
N LEU A 121 -54.74 -19.91 5.09
CA LEU A 121 -54.26 -21.29 5.16
C LEU A 121 -54.81 -22.00 6.41
N ASP A 122 -55.03 -23.30 6.31
CA ASP A 122 -55.46 -24.13 7.44
C ASP A 122 -54.82 -25.53 7.33
N LEU A 123 -54.89 -26.31 8.40
CA LEU A 123 -54.50 -27.72 8.38
C LEU A 123 -55.72 -28.60 8.16
N ASP A 124 -55.64 -29.52 7.22
CA ASP A 124 -56.63 -30.58 7.08
C ASP A 124 -56.52 -31.64 8.20
N LYS A 125 -57.38 -32.66 8.16
CA LYS A 125 -57.40 -33.74 9.16
C LYS A 125 -56.10 -34.54 9.22
N ASP A 126 -55.28 -34.50 8.17
CA ASP A 126 -54.00 -35.19 8.05
C ASP A 126 -52.79 -34.26 8.31
N LYS A 127 -53.04 -33.05 8.84
CA LYS A 127 -52.03 -32.01 9.12
C LYS A 127 -51.30 -31.49 7.88
N LYS A 128 -51.95 -31.52 6.71
CA LYS A 128 -51.43 -30.91 5.48
C LYS A 128 -51.99 -29.51 5.30
N ILE A 129 -51.19 -28.64 4.70
CA ILE A 129 -51.55 -27.24 4.46
C ILE A 129 -52.53 -27.18 3.29
N VAL A 130 -53.68 -26.55 3.52
CA VAL A 130 -54.72 -26.33 2.51
C VAL A 130 -55.11 -24.85 2.45
N LEU A 131 -55.36 -24.36 1.24
CA LEU A 131 -55.84 -23.00 0.99
C LEU A 131 -57.35 -22.91 1.22
N ARG A 132 -57.78 -22.01 2.11
CA ARG A 132 -59.19 -21.78 2.49
C ARG A 132 -59.80 -20.54 1.82
N SER A 133 -58.98 -19.52 1.57
CA SER A 133 -59.41 -18.24 1.03
C SER A 133 -58.30 -17.63 0.21
N ASP A 134 -58.64 -16.85 -0.83
CA ASP A 134 -57.66 -16.20 -1.71
C ASP A 134 -57.59 -14.68 -1.49
N LYS A 135 -57.93 -14.22 -0.28
CA LYS A 135 -57.87 -12.80 0.10
C LYS A 135 -56.42 -12.31 0.14
N ILE A 136 -56.24 -11.00 -0.07
CA ILE A 136 -54.94 -10.33 0.06
C ILE A 136 -54.50 -10.42 1.53
N SER A 137 -53.32 -11.01 1.72
CA SER A 137 -52.68 -11.28 2.99
C SER A 137 -51.67 -10.21 3.38
N TYR A 138 -51.23 -10.25 4.63
CA TYR A 138 -50.10 -9.47 5.12
C TYR A 138 -48.83 -9.65 4.27
N TRP A 139 -48.57 -10.87 3.81
CA TRP A 139 -47.37 -11.20 3.03
C TRP A 139 -47.44 -10.68 1.60
N ASP A 140 -48.63 -10.64 0.98
CA ASP A 140 -48.79 -10.06 -0.35
C ASP A 140 -48.52 -8.54 -0.31
N ILE A 141 -49.00 -7.87 0.74
CA ILE A 141 -48.74 -6.43 0.96
C ILE A 141 -47.23 -6.21 1.20
N LEU A 142 -46.59 -7.06 2.00
CA LEU A 142 -45.14 -6.97 2.24
C LEU A 142 -44.34 -7.16 0.95
N HIS A 143 -44.72 -8.13 0.12
CA HIS A 143 -44.07 -8.37 -1.17
C HIS A 143 -44.16 -7.15 -2.09
N THR A 144 -45.36 -6.59 -2.27
CA THR A 144 -45.56 -5.38 -3.07
C THR A 144 -44.72 -4.21 -2.56
N LEU A 145 -44.66 -4.00 -1.25
CA LEU A 145 -43.83 -2.95 -0.66
C LEU A 145 -42.32 -3.18 -0.88
N LEU A 146 -41.86 -4.43 -0.80
CA LEU A 146 -40.47 -4.78 -1.07
C LEU A 146 -40.11 -4.56 -2.55
N GLU A 147 -40.99 -4.94 -3.47
CA GLU A 147 -40.83 -4.68 -4.91
C GLU A 147 -40.82 -3.18 -5.23
N GLU A 148 -41.74 -2.41 -4.65
CA GLU A 148 -41.79 -0.95 -4.81
C GLU A 148 -40.49 -0.30 -4.30
N ALA A 149 -39.98 -0.77 -3.16
CA ALA A 149 -38.73 -0.27 -2.61
C ALA A 149 -37.52 -0.64 -3.47
N ASP A 150 -37.44 -1.88 -3.98
CA ASP A 150 -36.30 -2.36 -4.79
C ASP A 150 -36.24 -1.67 -6.17
N ASN A 151 -37.40 -1.35 -6.73
CA ASN A 151 -37.51 -0.58 -7.98
C ASN A 151 -37.12 0.91 -7.80
N HIS A 152 -37.11 1.43 -6.57
CA HIS A 152 -36.62 2.78 -6.31
C HIS A 152 -35.07 2.81 -6.37
N PRO A 153 -34.43 3.78 -7.08
CA PRO A 153 -32.98 3.80 -7.32
C PRO A 153 -32.09 3.77 -6.07
N LYS A 154 -32.66 4.11 -4.90
CA LYS A 154 -31.97 4.12 -3.60
C LYS A 154 -32.52 3.07 -2.61
N GLY A 155 -33.45 2.21 -3.04
CA GLY A 155 -34.09 1.25 -2.14
C GLY A 155 -35.00 1.92 -1.11
N LEU A 156 -35.74 3.00 -1.45
CA LEU A 156 -36.43 3.83 -0.45
C LEU A 156 -37.93 3.88 -0.71
N LEU A 157 -38.70 3.84 0.38
CA LEU A 157 -40.12 4.16 0.43
C LEU A 157 -40.31 5.41 1.30
N GLU A 158 -40.74 6.52 0.70
CA GLU A 158 -40.87 7.81 1.36
C GLU A 158 -42.26 7.99 1.99
N LEU A 159 -42.33 8.20 3.30
CA LEU A 159 -43.60 8.36 4.03
C LEU A 159 -44.36 9.64 3.67
N ASP A 160 -43.63 10.68 3.25
CA ASP A 160 -44.18 12.02 3.05
C ASP A 160 -44.71 12.24 1.61
N THR A 161 -44.38 11.33 0.68
CA THR A 161 -44.73 11.43 -0.75
C THR A 161 -45.56 10.25 -1.26
N HIS A 162 -45.60 9.13 -0.54
CA HIS A 162 -46.33 7.92 -0.90
C HIS A 162 -47.57 7.74 -0.01
N ASP A 163 -48.73 7.56 -0.62
CA ASP A 163 -50.03 7.54 0.06
C ASP A 163 -50.35 6.12 0.59
N PHE A 164 -49.66 5.71 1.66
CA PHE A 164 -49.81 4.36 2.24
C PHE A 164 -51.18 4.17 2.92
N SER A 165 -51.82 3.04 2.64
CA SER A 165 -52.99 2.59 3.39
C SER A 165 -52.65 2.23 4.84
N GLU A 166 -53.66 2.28 5.74
CA GLU A 166 -53.46 1.87 7.16
C GLU A 166 -52.92 0.44 7.33
N ARG A 167 -53.15 -0.44 6.35
CA ARG A 167 -52.64 -1.82 6.36
C ARG A 167 -51.16 -1.90 5.96
N GLU A 168 -50.75 -1.13 4.95
CA GLU A 168 -49.35 -1.04 4.52
C GLU A 168 -48.46 -0.42 5.61
N LEU A 169 -48.93 0.65 6.26
CA LEU A 169 -48.20 1.26 7.38
C LEU A 169 -47.97 0.27 8.52
N LYS A 170 -48.97 -0.54 8.88
CA LYS A 170 -48.80 -1.59 9.90
C LYS A 170 -47.80 -2.67 9.50
N VAL A 171 -47.71 -3.01 8.22
CA VAL A 171 -46.73 -3.97 7.69
C VAL A 171 -45.32 -3.37 7.77
N LEU A 172 -45.14 -2.13 7.30
CA LEU A 172 -43.86 -1.41 7.35
C LEU A 172 -43.37 -1.22 8.79
N GLU A 173 -44.24 -0.82 9.72
CA GLU A 173 -43.89 -0.68 11.14
C GLU A 173 -43.51 -2.01 11.78
N GLY A 174 -44.15 -3.12 11.39
CA GLY A 174 -43.88 -4.45 11.91
C GLY A 174 -42.55 -5.06 11.43
N GLU A 175 -42.16 -4.78 10.18
CA GLU A 175 -40.96 -5.35 9.55
C GLU A 175 -39.80 -4.35 9.42
N SER A 176 -39.92 -3.20 10.09
CA SER A 176 -38.86 -2.19 10.20
C SER A 176 -38.28 -2.04 11.61
N LYS A 177 -37.00 -1.64 11.68
CA LYS A 177 -36.34 -1.22 12.93
C LYS A 177 -35.63 0.12 12.77
N LYS A 178 -35.52 0.89 13.85
CA LYS A 178 -34.71 2.12 13.91
C LYS A 178 -33.20 1.76 13.89
N ARG A 179 -32.39 2.62 13.26
CA ARG A 179 -30.90 2.68 13.19
C ARG A 179 -30.13 1.44 13.69
N SER A 180 -29.20 0.94 12.84
CA SER A 180 -28.11 -0.04 13.10
C SER A 180 -28.40 -1.54 13.10
N SER A 181 -29.64 -1.99 12.91
CA SER A 181 -29.94 -3.43 12.83
C SER A 181 -29.92 -3.94 11.39
N SER A 182 -28.97 -4.81 11.04
CA SER A 182 -28.91 -5.56 9.76
C SER A 182 -29.97 -6.67 9.63
N MET A 183 -30.74 -6.94 10.70
CA MET A 183 -31.63 -8.10 10.77
C MET A 183 -33.11 -7.86 10.43
N ALA A 184 -33.52 -6.63 10.11
CA ALA A 184 -34.91 -6.29 9.71
C ALA A 184 -35.01 -6.14 8.19
N LEU A 185 -36.21 -6.31 7.60
CA LEU A 185 -36.39 -6.20 6.14
C LEU A 185 -36.30 -4.74 5.68
N PHE A 186 -36.90 -3.82 6.44
CA PHE A 186 -36.79 -2.38 6.24
C PHE A 186 -36.05 -1.69 7.39
N ARG A 187 -35.40 -0.56 7.09
CA ARG A 187 -34.75 0.31 8.07
C ARG A 187 -35.40 1.69 8.01
N LEU A 188 -35.92 2.15 9.15
CA LEU A 188 -36.46 3.51 9.22
C LEU A 188 -35.31 4.52 9.35
N ILE A 189 -35.19 5.42 8.37
CA ILE A 189 -34.18 6.49 8.35
C ILE A 189 -34.86 7.86 8.22
N ASP A 190 -34.30 8.83 8.93
CA ASP A 190 -34.64 10.25 8.78
C ASP A 190 -33.52 10.87 7.93
N LYS A 191 -33.81 11.22 6.66
CA LYS A 191 -32.86 11.86 5.73
C LYS A 191 -33.17 13.35 5.64
N GLN A 192 -32.13 14.18 5.66
CA GLN A 192 -32.27 15.62 5.42
C GLN A 192 -31.64 15.97 4.08
N VAL A 193 -32.43 16.56 3.18
CA VAL A 193 -31.95 17.07 1.90
C VAL A 193 -32.02 18.60 1.93
N PRO A 194 -30.89 19.31 1.85
CA PRO A 194 -30.89 20.75 1.71
C PRO A 194 -31.32 21.15 0.29
N HIS A 195 -32.20 22.16 0.22
CA HIS A 195 -32.59 22.85 -1.00
C HIS A 195 -31.86 24.19 -1.06
N TYR A 196 -31.44 24.56 -2.25
CA TYR A 196 -30.67 25.76 -2.54
C TYR A 196 -31.39 26.62 -3.57
N SER A 197 -31.21 27.93 -3.52
CA SER A 197 -31.55 28.83 -4.62
C SER A 197 -30.29 29.50 -5.13
N PHE A 198 -30.28 29.83 -6.43
CA PHE A 198 -29.21 30.65 -6.98
C PHE A 198 -29.30 32.10 -6.49
N ASP A 199 -28.14 32.71 -6.27
CA ASP A 199 -28.03 34.16 -6.32
C ASP A 199 -28.16 34.60 -7.78
N LEU A 200 -29.26 35.28 -8.10
CA LEU A 200 -29.60 35.72 -9.45
C LEU A 200 -28.49 36.57 -10.09
N THR A 201 -27.93 37.49 -9.32
CA THR A 201 -26.86 38.41 -9.76
C THR A 201 -25.56 37.69 -10.10
N LEU A 202 -25.21 36.66 -9.33
CA LEU A 202 -24.02 35.84 -9.59
C LEU A 202 -24.26 34.81 -10.69
N LEU A 203 -25.48 34.28 -10.79
CA LEU A 203 -25.86 33.35 -11.84
C LEU A 203 -25.84 33.99 -13.23
N GLU A 204 -26.36 35.21 -13.38
CA GLU A 204 -26.32 35.94 -14.66
C GLU A 204 -24.89 36.16 -15.14
N LYS A 205 -23.99 36.58 -14.22
CA LYS A 205 -22.56 36.74 -14.51
C LYS A 205 -21.90 35.42 -14.90
N ALA A 206 -22.26 34.32 -14.25
CA ALA A 206 -21.75 33.00 -14.60
C ALA A 206 -22.26 32.54 -15.98
N LYS A 207 -23.54 32.78 -16.31
CA LYS A 207 -24.12 32.46 -17.62
C LYS A 207 -23.51 33.30 -18.74
N GLU A 208 -23.29 34.59 -18.51
CA GLU A 208 -22.61 35.48 -19.45
C GLU A 208 -21.18 34.99 -19.73
N TYR A 209 -20.43 34.63 -18.69
CA TYR A 209 -19.09 34.08 -18.85
C TYR A 209 -19.08 32.73 -19.58
N ILE A 210 -19.96 31.80 -19.21
CA ILE A 210 -20.11 30.50 -19.88
C ILE A 210 -20.43 30.69 -21.37
N GLN A 211 -21.26 31.69 -21.70
CA GLN A 211 -21.61 32.00 -23.09
C GLN A 211 -20.44 32.64 -23.85
N VAL A 212 -19.71 33.58 -23.24
CA VAL A 212 -18.54 34.24 -23.85
C VAL A 212 -17.38 33.27 -24.06
N LYS A 213 -17.21 32.29 -23.17
CA LYS A 213 -16.14 31.28 -23.22
C LYS A 213 -16.56 29.97 -23.89
N GLU A 214 -17.78 29.89 -24.41
CA GLU A 214 -18.34 28.70 -25.07
C GLU A 214 -18.24 27.41 -24.24
N LEU A 215 -18.31 27.51 -22.90
CA LEU A 215 -18.16 26.36 -22.00
C LEU A 215 -19.40 25.45 -22.08
N THR A 216 -19.18 24.21 -22.48
CA THR A 216 -20.19 23.17 -22.64
C THR A 216 -20.44 22.38 -21.36
N GLY A 217 -19.42 22.24 -20.51
CA GLY A 217 -19.43 21.39 -19.33
C GLY A 217 -18.98 19.94 -19.60
N GLU A 218 -18.42 19.68 -20.78
CA GLU A 218 -17.83 18.39 -21.19
C GLU A 218 -16.30 18.44 -21.32
N GLU A 219 -15.68 19.59 -21.04
CA GLU A 219 -14.30 19.89 -21.42
C GLU A 219 -13.26 18.97 -20.77
N ILE A 220 -13.55 18.40 -19.59
CA ILE A 220 -12.69 17.41 -18.92
C ILE A 220 -13.58 16.50 -18.06
N GLY A 221 -14.16 15.46 -18.66
CA GLY A 221 -14.73 14.32 -17.96
C GLY A 221 -13.79 13.11 -17.98
N PRO A 222 -13.83 12.20 -16.99
CA PRO A 222 -13.08 10.95 -17.06
C PRO A 222 -13.48 10.15 -18.31
N LEU A 223 -12.50 9.49 -18.95
CA LEU A 223 -12.73 8.60 -20.10
C LEU A 223 -13.89 7.64 -19.79
N SER A 224 -14.94 7.66 -20.61
CA SER A 224 -16.08 6.78 -20.42
C SER A 224 -15.72 5.32 -20.75
N SER A 225 -16.35 4.38 -20.05
CA SER A 225 -16.17 2.94 -20.27
C SER A 225 -16.50 2.50 -21.70
N SER A 226 -17.34 3.25 -22.40
CA SER A 226 -17.66 3.07 -23.83
C SER A 226 -16.49 3.46 -24.72
N MET A 227 -15.88 4.62 -24.48
CA MET A 227 -14.74 5.11 -25.27
C MET A 227 -13.53 4.16 -25.19
N LEU A 228 -13.30 3.55 -24.02
CA LEU A 228 -12.24 2.54 -23.85
C LEU A 228 -12.49 1.24 -24.64
N ARG A 229 -13.76 0.87 -24.86
CA ARG A 229 -14.13 -0.36 -25.58
C ARG A 229 -14.11 -0.19 -27.09
N ASP A 230 -14.58 0.94 -27.59
CA ASP A 230 -14.67 1.19 -29.03
C ASP A 230 -13.37 1.76 -29.63
N GLY A 231 -12.46 2.25 -28.79
CA GLY A 231 -11.16 2.76 -29.22
C GLY A 231 -11.20 4.19 -29.77
N SER A 232 -12.33 4.88 -29.66
CA SER A 232 -12.53 6.27 -30.13
C SER A 232 -11.58 7.29 -29.48
N TRP A 233 -11.02 6.97 -28.31
CA TRP A 233 -9.97 7.80 -27.68
C TRP A 233 -8.71 7.94 -28.54
N LYS A 234 -8.43 6.96 -29.41
CA LYS A 234 -7.29 7.02 -30.33
C LYS A 234 -7.47 8.06 -31.43
N GLU A 235 -8.71 8.24 -31.91
CA GLU A 235 -9.05 9.25 -32.93
C GLU A 235 -8.93 10.66 -32.36
N TYR A 236 -9.30 10.85 -31.09
CA TYR A 236 -9.09 12.10 -30.37
C TYR A 236 -7.59 12.43 -30.21
N LEU A 237 -6.78 11.46 -29.77
CA LEU A 237 -5.33 11.66 -29.66
C LEU A 237 -4.68 11.94 -31.01
N GLN A 238 -5.13 11.28 -32.07
CA GLN A 238 -4.67 11.53 -33.44
C GLN A 238 -5.06 12.95 -33.91
N ALA A 239 -6.27 13.42 -33.61
CA ALA A 239 -6.70 14.77 -33.96
C ALA A 239 -5.92 15.86 -33.22
N VAL A 240 -5.62 15.64 -31.94
CA VAL A 240 -4.76 16.55 -31.14
C VAL A 240 -3.34 16.58 -31.71
N LYS A 241 -2.80 15.42 -32.06
CA LYS A 241 -1.48 15.30 -32.71
C LYS A 241 -1.43 16.07 -34.03
N ASP A 242 -2.41 15.86 -34.90
CA ASP A 242 -2.46 16.49 -36.22
C ASP A 242 -2.58 18.02 -36.13
N GLU A 243 -3.25 18.54 -35.09
CA GLU A 243 -3.38 19.97 -34.84
C GLU A 243 -2.09 20.59 -34.29
N LEU A 244 -1.34 19.85 -33.47
CA LEU A 244 -0.01 20.27 -33.00
C LEU A 244 1.01 20.28 -34.15
N VAL A 245 0.99 19.26 -35.02
CA VAL A 245 1.88 19.20 -36.19
C VAL A 245 1.64 20.37 -37.15
N LYS A 246 0.37 20.74 -37.38
CA LYS A 246 0.04 21.93 -38.20
C LYS A 246 0.55 23.26 -37.62
N ARG A 247 0.82 23.31 -36.32
CA ARG A 247 1.32 24.51 -35.62
C ARG A 247 2.85 24.54 -35.53
N GLY A 248 3.54 23.65 -36.24
CA GLY A 248 5.00 23.61 -36.33
C GLY A 248 5.68 22.73 -35.30
N PHE A 249 4.94 21.91 -34.56
CA PHE A 249 5.51 20.90 -33.66
C PHE A 249 5.81 19.61 -34.44
N GLU A 250 6.92 18.95 -34.16
CA GLU A 250 7.25 17.65 -34.77
C GLU A 250 6.95 16.49 -33.81
N GLU A 251 6.46 15.37 -34.34
CA GLU A 251 6.19 14.16 -33.56
C GLU A 251 7.52 13.49 -33.19
N PHE A 252 7.81 13.41 -31.89
CA PHE A 252 8.99 12.73 -31.35
C PHE A 252 8.62 11.34 -30.84
N ASP A 253 9.19 10.29 -31.44
CA ASP A 253 8.92 8.90 -31.07
C ASP A 253 10.03 8.39 -30.13
N GLY A 254 9.81 8.50 -28.81
CA GLY A 254 10.79 8.09 -27.81
C GLY A 254 10.23 7.98 -26.38
N PRO A 255 10.86 7.17 -25.49
CA PRO A 255 10.46 7.10 -24.08
C PRO A 255 10.92 8.38 -23.36
N ILE A 256 9.99 9.22 -22.92
CA ILE A 256 10.34 10.41 -22.13
C ILE A 256 10.82 9.96 -20.74
N VAL A 257 12.12 10.11 -20.51
CA VAL A 257 12.64 10.72 -19.28
C VAL A 257 13.69 11.74 -19.71
N GLU A 258 13.32 13.01 -19.80
CA GLU A 258 14.28 14.05 -19.48
C GLU A 258 14.13 14.33 -17.99
N THR A 259 15.06 13.77 -17.22
CA THR A 259 15.43 14.32 -15.93
C THR A 259 15.76 15.79 -16.15
N GLU A 260 15.05 16.67 -15.44
CA GLU A 260 15.39 18.07 -15.25
C GLU A 260 16.92 18.23 -15.19
N PHE A 261 17.53 18.81 -16.22
CA PHE A 261 18.90 19.26 -16.12
C PHE A 261 18.85 20.52 -15.25
N TRP A 262 18.90 20.34 -13.94
CA TRP A 262 19.19 21.44 -13.02
C TRP A 262 20.61 21.88 -13.32
N ASN A 263 20.76 22.83 -14.25
CA ASN A 263 22.03 23.52 -14.38
C ASN A 263 22.18 24.39 -13.13
N ASN A 264 22.83 23.83 -12.11
CA ASN A 264 23.18 24.54 -10.89
C ASN A 264 24.19 25.67 -11.15
N ASP A 265 24.77 25.74 -12.36
CA ASP A 265 25.78 26.73 -12.71
C ASP A 265 25.19 28.11 -12.98
N ALA A 266 23.89 28.20 -13.28
CA ALA A 266 23.15 29.46 -13.29
C ALA A 266 23.17 30.18 -11.93
N LEU A 267 23.43 29.46 -10.81
CA LEU A 267 23.62 30.07 -9.49
C LEU A 267 24.95 30.83 -9.37
N PHE A 268 25.94 30.53 -10.22
CA PHE A 268 27.24 31.21 -10.30
C PHE A 268 27.27 32.30 -11.36
N MET A 269 26.16 32.53 -12.07
CA MET A 269 26.05 33.62 -13.04
C MET A 269 25.30 34.82 -12.42
N PRO A 270 25.74 36.06 -12.69
CA PRO A 270 25.00 37.26 -12.32
C PRO A 270 23.54 37.13 -12.82
N GLN A 271 22.60 37.53 -11.97
CA GLN A 271 21.16 37.41 -12.19
C GLN A 271 20.67 38.09 -13.47
N PHE A 272 21.43 39.07 -13.96
CA PHE A 272 21.12 39.87 -15.13
C PHE A 272 22.04 39.61 -16.32
N HIS A 273 22.90 38.59 -16.24
CA HIS A 273 23.85 38.26 -17.30
C HIS A 273 23.16 37.49 -18.45
N ALA A 274 23.34 37.91 -19.70
CA ALA A 274 22.64 37.30 -20.85
C ALA A 274 22.99 35.83 -21.09
N ALA A 275 24.18 35.35 -20.69
CA ALA A 275 24.48 33.92 -20.75
C ALA A 275 23.58 33.10 -19.81
N ARG A 276 23.10 33.70 -18.71
CA ARG A 276 22.15 33.06 -17.82
C ARG A 276 20.83 32.78 -18.52
N ASP A 277 20.35 33.67 -19.39
CA ASP A 277 19.13 33.44 -20.19
C ASP A 277 19.28 32.21 -21.12
N ILE A 278 20.51 31.85 -21.48
CA ILE A 278 20.83 30.65 -22.28
C ILE A 278 20.85 29.38 -21.40
N HIS A 279 21.21 29.51 -20.10
CA HIS A 279 21.16 28.44 -19.11
C HIS A 279 19.80 28.29 -18.39
N ASP A 280 18.97 29.34 -18.42
CA ASP A 280 17.72 29.38 -17.67
C ASP A 280 16.69 28.44 -18.31
N VAL A 281 16.35 27.39 -17.57
CA VAL A 281 15.14 26.61 -17.82
C VAL A 281 13.98 27.39 -17.21
N TYR A 282 13.17 28.02 -18.05
CA TYR A 282 11.91 28.61 -17.60
C TYR A 282 10.97 27.50 -17.13
N TYR A 283 10.71 27.45 -15.83
CA TYR A 283 9.65 26.63 -15.27
C TYR A 283 8.44 27.51 -14.92
N VAL A 284 7.26 27.07 -15.32
CA VAL A 284 6.01 27.73 -14.92
C VAL A 284 5.69 27.27 -13.51
N LYS A 285 5.81 28.19 -12.54
CA LYS A 285 5.58 27.94 -11.11
C LYS A 285 4.26 27.25 -10.80
N GLU A 286 3.23 27.59 -11.56
CA GLU A 286 1.90 26.98 -11.51
C GLU A 286 1.34 26.93 -12.95
N PRO A 287 1.62 25.87 -13.74
CA PRO A 287 1.19 25.78 -15.14
C PRO A 287 -0.33 25.86 -15.28
N SER A 288 -1.04 25.42 -14.25
CA SER A 288 -2.49 25.48 -14.11
C SER A 288 -3.06 26.90 -13.97
N MET A 289 -2.22 27.90 -13.72
CA MET A 289 -2.61 29.32 -13.58
C MET A 289 -2.13 30.18 -14.76
N ALA A 290 -1.46 29.58 -15.75
CA ALA A 290 -1.10 30.28 -16.98
C ALA A 290 -2.39 30.65 -17.75
N GLN A 291 -2.60 31.95 -17.97
CA GLN A 291 -3.73 32.43 -18.75
C GLN A 291 -3.50 32.12 -20.23
N GLN A 292 -4.55 31.66 -20.92
CA GLN A 292 -4.54 31.55 -22.37
C GLN A 292 -4.35 32.95 -22.96
N ILE A 293 -3.28 33.14 -23.74
CA ILE A 293 -3.05 34.41 -24.44
C ILE A 293 -4.14 34.51 -25.53
N GLU A 294 -5.07 35.44 -25.40
CA GLU A 294 -6.22 35.58 -26.32
C GLU A 294 -5.85 36.29 -27.63
N GLU A 295 -6.59 36.01 -28.70
CA GLU A 295 -6.60 36.89 -29.87
C GLU A 295 -7.31 38.23 -29.52
N PRO A 296 -6.78 39.41 -29.90
CA PRO A 296 -5.79 39.65 -30.94
C PRO A 296 -4.36 39.81 -30.40
N TYR A 297 -4.05 39.34 -29.18
CA TYR A 297 -2.70 39.47 -28.62
C TYR A 297 -1.74 38.49 -29.29
N LEU A 298 -2.18 37.24 -29.55
CA LEU A 298 -1.43 36.26 -30.33
C LEU A 298 -1.14 36.74 -31.76
N SER A 299 -2.13 37.27 -32.47
CA SER A 299 -1.93 37.85 -33.81
C SER A 299 -1.16 39.17 -33.79
N ARG A 300 -1.22 39.97 -32.71
CA ARG A 300 -0.34 41.15 -32.54
C ARG A 300 1.10 40.76 -32.26
N VAL A 301 1.35 39.70 -31.49
CA VAL A 301 2.69 39.13 -31.26
C VAL A 301 3.20 38.48 -32.54
N ALA A 302 2.38 37.71 -33.25
CA ALA A 302 2.73 37.15 -34.56
C ALA A 302 3.02 38.25 -35.59
N GLN A 303 2.18 39.30 -35.67
CA GLN A 303 2.42 40.46 -36.54
C GLN A 303 3.63 41.30 -36.11
N ALA A 304 3.89 41.42 -34.80
CA ALA A 304 5.06 42.09 -34.26
C ALA A 304 6.37 41.36 -34.59
N HIS A 305 6.31 40.03 -34.68
CA HIS A 305 7.42 39.17 -35.05
C HIS A 305 7.56 39.04 -36.59
N GLU A 306 6.48 39.22 -37.36
CA GLU A 306 6.50 39.28 -38.84
C GLU A 306 6.87 40.65 -39.42
N ARG A 307 6.59 41.76 -38.72
CA ARG A 307 6.90 43.14 -39.16
C ARG A 307 7.86 43.81 -38.18
N ASP A 308 9.15 43.65 -38.46
CA ASP A 308 10.30 44.34 -37.82
C ASP A 308 10.22 44.46 -36.29
N ALA A 309 10.94 43.55 -35.61
CA ALA A 309 11.19 43.54 -34.16
C ALA A 309 11.65 44.91 -33.57
N GLN A 310 12.15 45.81 -34.42
CA GLN A 310 12.63 47.14 -34.05
C GLN A 310 11.49 48.14 -33.74
N ALA A 311 10.29 47.96 -34.30
CA ALA A 311 9.14 48.85 -34.06
C ALA A 311 8.43 48.57 -32.72
N LEU A 312 8.42 47.31 -32.28
CA LEU A 312 7.78 46.91 -31.02
C LEU A 312 8.52 47.44 -29.79
N TRP A 313 9.86 47.53 -29.88
CA TRP A 313 10.69 48.05 -28.79
C TRP A 313 10.60 49.56 -28.64
N GLN A 314 10.29 50.29 -29.72
CA GLN A 314 9.98 51.72 -29.62
C GLN A 314 8.58 51.99 -29.04
N ALA A 315 7.61 51.10 -29.28
CA ALA A 315 6.22 51.29 -28.84
C ALA A 315 6.00 51.02 -27.33
N LEU A 316 6.84 50.20 -26.69
CA LEU A 316 6.68 49.83 -25.27
C LEU A 316 7.27 50.84 -24.28
N GLY A 317 7.88 51.94 -24.74
CA GLY A 317 8.35 53.03 -23.87
C GLY A 317 9.41 52.66 -22.82
N LYS A 318 9.78 51.38 -22.72
CA LYS A 318 10.88 50.87 -21.91
C LYS A 318 12.06 50.62 -22.84
N LYS A 319 13.05 51.50 -22.78
CA LYS A 319 14.39 51.24 -23.31
C LYS A 319 15.03 50.11 -22.50
N TYR A 320 14.68 48.87 -22.80
CA TYR A 320 15.68 47.81 -22.76
C TYR A 320 16.19 47.73 -24.20
N GLU A 321 17.21 48.55 -24.50
CA GLU A 321 18.10 48.17 -25.58
C GLU A 321 18.58 46.77 -25.20
N LEU A 322 18.24 45.73 -25.97
CA LEU A 322 19.16 44.60 -26.08
C LEU A 322 20.45 45.27 -26.54
N LYS A 323 21.29 45.58 -25.57
CA LYS A 323 22.67 45.98 -25.78
C LYS A 323 23.16 44.99 -26.83
N GLU A 324 23.48 45.50 -28.02
CA GLU A 324 24.03 44.65 -29.06
C GLU A 324 25.15 43.82 -28.42
N PHE A 325 25.29 42.56 -28.82
CA PHE A 325 26.39 41.67 -28.40
C PHE A 325 27.77 42.37 -28.46
N SER A 326 27.90 43.40 -29.30
CA SER A 326 29.04 44.32 -29.41
C SER A 326 29.35 45.15 -28.16
N SER A 327 28.34 45.61 -27.40
CA SER A 327 28.49 46.39 -26.16
C SER A 327 28.76 45.53 -24.92
N TYR A 328 28.45 44.24 -24.96
CA TYR A 328 28.78 43.28 -23.91
C TYR A 328 30.25 42.85 -23.95
N LEU A 329 30.83 42.70 -25.14
CA LEU A 329 32.27 42.52 -25.34
C LEU A 329 33.12 43.64 -24.71
N SER A 330 32.58 44.86 -24.61
CA SER A 330 33.24 45.95 -23.88
C SER A 330 33.12 45.85 -22.35
N ILE A 331 32.10 45.15 -21.81
CA ILE A 331 31.89 44.96 -20.37
C ILE A 331 32.79 43.84 -19.84
N ALA A 332 32.84 42.67 -20.51
CA ALA A 332 33.72 41.55 -20.12
C ALA A 332 35.22 41.92 -20.11
N LYS A 333 35.64 42.87 -20.97
CA LYS A 333 37.01 43.40 -20.99
C LYS A 333 37.26 44.44 -19.90
N ALA A 334 36.23 45.20 -19.52
CA ALA A 334 36.28 46.12 -18.39
C ALA A 334 36.23 45.38 -17.04
N GLU A 335 35.57 44.22 -16.96
CA GLU A 335 35.47 43.34 -15.79
C GLU A 335 36.81 42.73 -15.34
N LEU A 336 37.82 42.60 -16.21
CA LEU A 336 39.15 42.10 -15.79
C LEU A 336 40.06 43.23 -15.31
N ASP A 337 40.04 44.37 -15.99
CA ASP A 337 40.86 45.53 -15.63
C ASP A 337 40.35 46.23 -14.34
N ASN A 338 39.05 46.16 -14.07
CA ASN A 338 38.43 46.74 -12.89
C ASN A 338 38.61 45.90 -11.62
N PHE A 339 39.12 44.66 -11.64
CA PHE A 339 39.31 43.86 -10.42
C PHE A 339 40.76 43.33 -10.27
N ASP A 340 41.69 43.84 -11.09
CA ASP A 340 43.12 43.54 -10.97
C ASP A 340 43.78 44.38 -9.87
N GLU A 341 44.19 43.70 -8.79
CA GLU A 341 44.90 44.30 -7.65
C GLU A 341 46.18 45.07 -8.02
N LYS A 342 46.75 44.80 -9.20
CA LYS A 342 47.97 45.45 -9.70
C LYS A 342 47.70 46.75 -10.45
N SER A 343 46.44 47.08 -10.73
CA SER A 343 46.12 48.31 -11.46
C SER A 343 46.29 49.55 -10.56
N ALA A 344 46.88 50.61 -11.11
CA ALA A 344 47.16 51.83 -10.34
C ALA A 344 45.89 52.54 -9.83
N LYS A 345 44.78 52.46 -10.58
CA LYS A 345 43.47 52.95 -10.15
C LYS A 345 42.94 52.15 -8.95
N TRP A 346 43.04 50.84 -8.97
CA TRP A 346 42.52 49.98 -7.90
C TRP A 346 43.22 50.21 -6.55
N GLN A 347 44.53 50.45 -6.58
CA GLN A 347 45.34 50.82 -5.40
C GLN A 347 45.00 52.22 -4.85
N GLU A 348 44.59 53.17 -5.70
CA GLU A 348 44.25 54.55 -5.32
C GLU A 348 42.88 54.64 -4.59
N HIS A 349 41.93 53.76 -4.94
CA HIS A 349 40.59 53.69 -4.33
C HIS A 349 40.50 52.84 -3.05
N ALA A 350 41.54 52.09 -2.69
CA ALA A 350 41.60 51.22 -1.51
C ALA A 350 41.82 51.98 -0.17
N GLN A 351 41.25 53.18 0.00
CA GLN A 351 41.30 53.95 1.25
C GLN A 351 40.36 53.40 2.34
N ARG A 352 39.45 52.50 1.96
CA ARG A 352 38.45 51.85 2.83
C ARG A 352 39.03 50.58 3.43
N LEU A 353 39.12 50.53 4.75
CA LEU A 353 39.80 49.46 5.47
C LEU A 353 38.84 48.70 6.39
N VAL A 354 38.83 47.37 6.28
CA VAL A 354 38.18 46.46 7.23
C VAL A 354 39.26 45.61 7.90
N ILE A 355 39.25 45.55 9.22
CA ILE A 355 40.21 44.78 10.02
C ILE A 355 39.51 43.57 10.64
N VAL A 356 39.98 42.37 10.32
CA VAL A 356 39.49 41.10 10.87
C VAL A 356 40.41 40.66 12.03
N LYS A 357 39.84 40.63 13.24
CA LYS A 357 40.54 40.27 14.48
C LYS A 357 40.70 38.75 14.66
N LYS A 358 41.71 38.34 15.43
CA LYS A 358 41.87 36.93 15.87
C LYS A 358 40.73 36.48 16.78
N GLY A 359 40.45 35.18 16.79
CA GLY A 359 39.41 34.55 17.62
C GLY A 359 38.07 34.31 16.91
N LEU A 360 38.03 34.48 15.58
CA LEU A 360 36.88 34.17 14.71
C LEU A 360 37.04 32.82 13.99
N GLU A 361 38.16 32.12 14.16
CA GLU A 361 38.57 30.94 13.39
C GLU A 361 37.58 29.77 13.51
N GLU A 362 37.10 29.52 14.72
CA GLU A 362 36.11 28.46 15.02
C GLU A 362 34.65 28.94 14.90
N LEU A 363 34.44 30.23 14.60
CA LEU A 363 33.12 30.86 14.52
C LEU A 363 32.70 31.14 13.08
N ARG A 364 33.33 32.15 12.47
CA ARG A 364 33.05 32.68 11.13
C ARG A 364 34.28 33.49 10.68
N PRO A 365 35.35 32.81 10.21
CA PRO A 365 36.69 33.38 10.08
C PRO A 365 36.84 34.52 9.07
N PHE A 366 36.01 34.55 8.03
CA PHE A 366 36.31 35.33 6.83
C PHE A 366 35.25 36.40 6.56
N LEU A 367 35.73 37.54 6.05
CA LEU A 367 34.92 38.66 5.58
C LEU A 367 35.48 39.17 4.25
N THR A 368 34.59 39.54 3.34
CA THR A 368 34.87 40.29 2.11
C THR A 368 33.87 41.43 2.00
N ALA A 369 34.23 42.54 1.36
CA ALA A 369 33.33 43.67 1.20
C ALA A 369 33.64 44.50 -0.03
N PHE A 370 32.69 45.32 -0.46
CA PHE A 370 32.88 46.34 -1.49
C PHE A 370 31.83 47.46 -1.33
N VAL A 371 32.03 48.57 -2.03
CA VAL A 371 31.06 49.67 -2.10
C VAL A 371 30.50 49.76 -3.51
N ALA A 372 29.20 49.98 -3.64
CA ALA A 372 28.55 50.26 -4.91
C ALA A 372 27.93 51.68 -4.87
N ARG A 373 28.30 52.52 -5.84
CA ARG A 373 28.01 53.96 -5.86
C ARG A 373 27.38 54.42 -7.18
N GLY A 374 26.64 55.52 -7.15
CA GLY A 374 26.36 56.35 -8.33
C GLY A 374 24.96 56.21 -8.91
N LYS A 375 24.20 55.17 -8.53
CA LYS A 375 22.80 54.98 -8.92
C LYS A 375 21.87 55.15 -7.72
N VAL A 376 20.84 55.98 -7.87
CA VAL A 376 19.81 56.18 -6.84
C VAL A 376 18.88 54.98 -6.82
N ILE A 377 18.65 54.42 -5.63
CA ILE A 377 17.79 53.26 -5.40
C ILE A 377 16.32 53.69 -5.44
N ASP A 378 15.55 53.10 -6.36
CA ASP A 378 14.09 53.20 -6.40
C ASP A 378 13.42 51.99 -5.74
N GLU A 379 12.08 51.96 -5.69
CA GLU A 379 11.34 50.85 -5.05
C GLU A 379 11.64 49.50 -5.71
N LEU A 380 11.72 49.46 -7.04
CA LEU A 380 11.96 48.23 -7.80
C LEU A 380 13.37 47.69 -7.53
N LEU A 381 14.38 48.57 -7.60
CA LEU A 381 15.77 48.21 -7.35
C LEU A 381 15.97 47.74 -5.90
N LEU A 382 15.29 48.37 -4.93
CA LEU A 382 15.34 47.93 -3.54
C LEU A 382 14.81 46.50 -3.36
N GLU A 383 13.68 46.16 -3.99
CA GLU A 383 13.14 44.80 -3.97
C GLU A 383 14.11 43.79 -4.59
N GLU A 384 14.74 44.14 -5.71
CA GLU A 384 15.74 43.29 -6.39
C GLU A 384 17.00 43.04 -5.54
N LEU A 385 17.50 44.06 -4.85
CA LEU A 385 18.64 43.95 -3.95
C LEU A 385 18.34 43.00 -2.77
N ILE A 386 17.16 43.14 -2.16
CA ILE A 386 16.71 42.27 -1.08
C ILE A 386 16.58 40.83 -1.57
N GLN A 387 15.98 40.61 -2.74
CA GLN A 387 15.86 39.27 -3.31
C GLN A 387 17.22 38.64 -3.61
N SER A 388 18.18 39.41 -4.14
CA SER A 388 19.53 38.92 -4.45
C SER A 388 20.28 38.55 -3.16
N GLN A 389 20.18 39.39 -2.13
CA GLN A 389 20.71 39.11 -0.79
C GLN A 389 20.14 37.81 -0.21
N GLU A 390 18.81 37.61 -0.30
CA GLU A 390 18.13 36.43 0.22
C GLU A 390 18.47 35.16 -0.57
N LYS A 391 18.43 35.19 -1.91
CA LYS A 391 18.76 34.04 -2.76
C LYS A 391 20.18 33.54 -2.52
N LEU A 392 21.16 34.43 -2.51
CA LEU A 392 22.56 34.06 -2.26
C LEU A 392 22.77 33.53 -0.85
N SER A 393 22.17 34.17 0.15
CA SER A 393 22.26 33.72 1.54
C SER A 393 21.56 32.37 1.78
N TRP A 394 20.45 32.10 1.08
CA TRP A 394 19.63 30.90 1.27
C TRP A 394 20.17 29.70 0.50
N ASN A 395 20.45 29.87 -0.79
CA ASN A 395 20.88 28.78 -1.67
C ASN A 395 22.39 28.54 -1.51
N TYR A 396 23.20 29.47 -2.00
CA TYR A 396 24.66 29.35 -1.97
C TYR A 396 25.21 29.35 -0.54
N GLY A 397 24.67 30.25 0.30
CA GLY A 397 24.98 30.36 1.71
C GLY A 397 24.41 29.25 2.59
N ARG A 398 23.62 28.31 2.04
CA ARG A 398 22.97 27.19 2.75
C ARG A 398 22.24 27.66 4.01
N LYS A 399 21.25 28.54 3.82
CA LYS A 399 20.52 29.25 4.89
C LYS A 399 21.46 29.99 5.86
N ARG A 400 22.34 30.81 5.29
CA ARG A 400 23.35 31.64 5.98
C ARG A 400 24.49 30.90 6.69
N LYS A 401 24.44 29.57 6.73
CA LYS A 401 25.46 28.73 7.38
C LYS A 401 26.84 28.95 6.78
N ALA A 402 26.97 28.84 5.46
CA ALA A 402 28.25 28.99 4.76
C ALA A 402 28.62 30.45 4.50
N LEU A 403 27.63 31.27 4.14
CA LEU A 403 27.80 32.67 3.73
C LEU A 403 26.57 33.49 4.06
N SER A 404 26.75 34.73 4.51
CA SER A 404 25.67 35.69 4.75
C SER A 404 26.06 37.04 4.21
N VAL A 405 25.13 37.69 3.52
CA VAL A 405 25.30 39.01 2.92
C VAL A 405 24.61 40.05 3.80
N GLY A 406 25.27 41.17 4.06
CA GLY A 406 24.66 42.40 4.54
C GLY A 406 24.81 43.51 3.51
N MET A 407 23.93 44.51 3.64
CA MET A 407 23.90 45.68 2.79
C MET A 407 23.49 46.87 3.67
N TYR A 408 24.21 47.99 3.56
CA TYR A 408 23.97 49.20 4.34
C TYR A 408 24.16 50.45 3.50
N PRO A 409 23.48 51.56 3.82
CA PRO A 409 23.90 52.86 3.31
C PRO A 409 25.28 53.24 3.90
N CYS A 410 26.11 53.93 3.11
CA CYS A 410 27.48 54.30 3.48
C CYS A 410 27.55 55.45 4.52
N HIS A 411 26.92 55.30 5.69
CA HIS A 411 26.86 56.31 6.76
C HIS A 411 27.69 55.93 7.99
N PHE A 412 28.92 55.46 7.78
CA PHE A 412 29.82 55.01 8.85
C PHE A 412 31.27 55.46 8.61
N THR A 413 32.14 55.23 9.60
CA THR A 413 33.53 55.69 9.59
C THR A 413 34.52 54.53 9.56
N TYR A 414 35.50 54.60 8.67
CA TYR A 414 36.58 53.60 8.57
C TYR A 414 37.70 53.86 9.61
N PRO A 415 38.44 52.83 10.05
CA PRO A 415 38.33 51.43 9.65
C PRO A 415 37.14 50.72 10.30
N LEU A 416 36.54 49.76 9.60
CA LEU A 416 35.59 48.82 10.19
C LEU A 416 36.35 47.69 10.88
N VAL A 417 35.83 47.17 11.98
CA VAL A 417 36.46 46.09 12.76
C VAL A 417 35.49 44.92 12.89
N TYR A 418 35.91 43.75 12.40
CA TYR A 418 35.21 42.48 12.56
C TYR A 418 35.89 41.64 13.64
N GLU A 419 35.21 41.42 14.77
CA GLU A 419 35.82 40.83 15.96
C GLU A 419 34.88 39.91 16.74
N PRO A 420 35.40 39.01 17.61
CA PRO A 420 34.56 38.24 18.52
C PRO A 420 34.23 39.05 19.78
N CYS A 421 32.97 39.07 20.19
CA CYS A 421 32.48 39.75 21.39
C CYS A 421 31.75 38.81 22.36
N ASP A 422 31.49 39.30 23.58
CA ASP A 422 30.69 38.59 24.58
C ASP A 422 29.18 38.81 24.32
N PRO A 423 28.41 37.75 24.05
CA PRO A 423 27.01 37.87 23.67
C PRO A 423 26.06 38.31 24.80
N HIS A 424 26.53 38.30 26.06
CA HIS A 424 25.74 38.76 27.21
C HIS A 424 25.89 40.27 27.44
N THR A 425 27.07 40.83 27.19
CA THR A 425 27.36 42.23 27.50
C THR A 425 27.21 43.16 26.30
N THR A 426 27.43 42.66 25.08
CA THR A 426 27.34 43.47 23.86
C THR A 426 25.88 43.67 23.47
N LYS A 427 25.47 44.94 23.34
CA LYS A 427 24.10 45.36 23.03
C LYS A 427 24.08 46.34 21.86
N PHE A 428 22.99 46.32 21.10
CA PHE A 428 22.64 47.32 20.09
C PHE A 428 21.14 47.28 19.81
N VAL A 429 20.63 48.24 19.05
CA VAL A 429 19.24 48.23 18.57
C VAL A 429 19.19 47.45 17.25
N PRO A 430 18.65 46.22 17.21
CA PRO A 430 18.59 45.43 16.00
C PRO A 430 17.53 45.97 15.04
N LEU A 431 17.72 45.72 13.74
CA LEU A 431 16.81 46.17 12.68
C LEU A 431 15.36 45.71 12.95
N GLY A 432 14.41 46.65 12.95
CA GLY A 432 13.00 46.43 13.23
C GLY A 432 12.59 46.53 14.71
N GLU A 433 13.55 46.68 15.63
CA GLU A 433 13.28 46.88 17.06
C GLU A 433 13.50 48.33 17.49
N SER A 434 12.93 48.71 18.64
CA SER A 434 13.04 50.05 19.23
C SER A 434 13.90 50.10 20.49
N GLN A 435 14.30 48.95 21.03
CA GLN A 435 15.07 48.83 22.26
C GLN A 435 16.42 48.18 22.01
N GLU A 436 17.38 48.53 22.87
CA GLU A 436 18.69 47.92 22.86
C GLU A 436 18.62 46.51 23.46
N LEU A 437 19.08 45.51 22.72
CA LEU A 437 19.06 44.11 23.11
C LEU A 437 20.48 43.54 23.11
N SER A 438 20.79 42.68 24.07
CA SER A 438 22.01 41.86 24.01
C SER A 438 21.93 40.81 22.91
N PHE A 439 23.06 40.29 22.43
CA PHE A 439 23.06 39.29 21.36
C PHE A 439 22.30 38.01 21.76
N ASN A 440 22.38 37.59 23.02
CA ASN A 440 21.59 36.47 23.52
C ASN A 440 20.09 36.78 23.59
N GLU A 441 19.71 37.99 23.97
CA GLU A 441 18.32 38.42 23.90
C GLU A 441 17.81 38.49 22.46
N ILE A 442 18.65 38.91 21.52
CA ILE A 442 18.33 38.92 20.09
C ILE A 442 18.00 37.50 19.61
N LEU A 443 18.84 36.50 19.92
CA LEU A 443 18.60 35.10 19.53
C LEU A 443 17.27 34.54 20.07
N GLN A 444 16.78 35.05 21.19
CA GLN A 444 15.55 34.58 21.84
C GLN A 444 14.31 35.39 21.41
N LYS A 445 14.43 36.71 21.31
CA LYS A 445 13.30 37.65 21.20
C LYS A 445 12.94 38.00 19.76
N THR A 446 13.91 38.18 18.86
CA THR A 446 13.62 38.60 17.48
C THR A 446 13.29 37.41 16.58
N ALA A 447 12.47 37.64 15.54
CA ALA A 447 12.06 36.58 14.61
C ALA A 447 13.27 35.97 13.87
N LYS A 448 14.14 36.81 13.30
CA LYS A 448 15.38 36.40 12.63
C LYS A 448 16.40 35.80 13.60
N GLY A 449 16.45 36.29 14.84
CA GLY A 449 17.26 35.71 15.91
C GLY A 449 16.90 34.26 16.20
N ARG A 450 15.60 33.95 16.36
CA ARG A 450 15.13 32.58 16.57
C ARG A 450 15.36 31.68 15.35
N GLU A 451 15.13 32.20 14.15
CA GLU A 451 15.30 31.46 12.89
C GLU A 451 16.75 30.95 12.73
N PHE A 452 17.74 31.81 13.01
CA PHE A 452 19.15 31.51 12.80
C PHE A 452 19.94 31.24 14.09
N ALA A 453 19.27 31.09 15.24
CA ALA A 453 19.91 30.86 16.54
C ALA A 453 20.89 29.68 16.52
N HIS A 454 20.50 28.58 15.86
CA HIS A 454 21.29 27.35 15.77
C HIS A 454 22.68 27.52 15.14
N LEU A 455 22.95 28.63 14.42
CA LEU A 455 24.25 28.91 13.82
C LEU A 455 25.29 29.36 14.84
N LEU A 456 24.87 30.04 15.92
CA LEU A 456 25.76 30.59 16.94
C LEU A 456 25.46 30.08 18.36
N GLN A 457 24.36 29.35 18.54
CA GLN A 457 23.96 28.80 19.83
C GLN A 457 25.00 27.81 20.36
N GLY A 458 25.53 28.07 21.56
CA GLY A 458 26.52 27.22 22.23
C GLY A 458 27.97 27.74 22.14
N PHE A 459 28.24 28.75 21.31
CA PHE A 459 29.55 29.40 21.28
C PHE A 459 29.70 30.42 22.42
N LYS A 460 30.92 30.52 22.99
CA LYS A 460 31.22 31.45 24.10
C LYS A 460 31.35 32.91 23.64
N ARG A 461 31.65 33.12 22.37
CA ARG A 461 31.85 34.44 21.74
C ARG A 461 31.12 34.47 20.42
N HIS A 462 30.63 35.63 20.06
CA HIS A 462 29.85 35.84 18.84
C HIS A 462 30.53 36.90 17.96
N PRO A 463 30.43 36.81 16.63
CA PRO A 463 31.01 37.80 15.73
C PRO A 463 30.24 39.12 15.74
N VAL A 464 30.94 40.25 15.60
CA VAL A 464 30.35 41.58 15.48
C VAL A 464 31.14 42.44 14.50
N LEU A 465 30.45 43.25 13.71
CA LEU A 465 31.06 44.26 12.82
C LEU A 465 30.80 45.66 13.39
N LYS A 466 31.87 46.45 13.57
CA LYS A 466 31.82 47.80 14.15
C LYS A 466 32.52 48.84 13.30
N ASP A 467 32.17 50.10 13.46
CA ASP A 467 32.89 51.23 12.86
C ASP A 467 34.05 51.73 13.75
N SER A 468 34.77 52.75 13.27
CA SER A 468 35.90 53.34 14.00
C SER A 468 35.50 54.01 15.34
N GLN A 469 34.22 54.34 15.52
CA GLN A 469 33.66 54.89 16.75
C GLN A 469 33.15 53.80 17.72
N GLY A 470 33.25 52.53 17.33
CA GLY A 470 32.83 51.37 18.13
C GLY A 470 31.33 51.07 18.05
N LYS A 471 30.59 51.74 17.16
CA LYS A 471 29.16 51.50 16.94
C LYS A 471 28.97 50.24 16.08
N ILE A 472 27.92 49.48 16.36
CA ILE A 472 27.68 48.17 15.74
C ILE A 472 26.92 48.32 14.42
N LEU A 473 27.51 47.86 13.33
CA LEU A 473 26.88 47.76 12.01
C LEU A 473 25.98 46.53 11.94
N SER A 474 26.52 45.38 12.36
CA SER A 474 25.77 44.12 12.32
C SER A 474 26.28 43.06 13.29
N TYR A 475 25.41 42.07 13.45
CA TYR A 475 25.66 40.84 14.16
C TYR A 475 25.54 39.66 13.17
N PRO A 476 26.57 39.39 12.35
CA PRO A 476 26.52 38.33 11.35
C PRO A 476 26.44 36.95 12.00
N PRO A 477 25.73 35.96 11.41
CA PRO A 477 24.90 36.03 10.21
C PRO A 477 23.42 36.39 10.52
N ILE A 478 23.13 36.91 11.72
CA ILE A 478 21.77 37.02 12.25
C ILE A 478 21.03 38.22 11.68
N LEU A 479 21.49 39.44 11.99
CA LEU A 479 20.79 40.68 11.62
C LEU A 479 21.69 41.92 11.67
N ASN A 480 21.17 43.00 11.09
CA ASN A 480 21.82 44.30 10.97
C ASN A 480 21.34 45.27 12.07
N SER A 481 22.06 46.37 12.28
CA SER A 481 21.70 47.43 13.22
C SER A 481 20.63 48.36 12.66
N GLN A 482 19.67 48.76 13.50
CA GLN A 482 18.69 49.80 13.18
C GLN A 482 19.34 51.18 13.05
N GLU A 483 20.45 51.43 13.78
CA GLU A 483 21.10 52.75 13.85
C GLU A 483 21.72 53.17 12.51
N TYR A 484 22.35 52.23 11.79
CA TYR A 484 22.86 52.45 10.43
C TYR A 484 21.78 52.32 9.35
N GLY A 485 20.59 51.82 9.74
CA GLY A 485 19.42 51.66 8.87
C GLY A 485 19.54 50.49 7.89
N ALA A 486 18.39 50.04 7.40
CA ALA A 486 18.33 49.28 6.16
C ALA A 486 18.52 50.23 4.97
N VAL A 487 19.01 49.69 3.86
CA VAL A 487 18.98 50.37 2.55
C VAL A 487 17.55 50.79 2.23
N LYS A 488 17.36 52.03 1.78
CA LYS A 488 16.06 52.65 1.49
C LYS A 488 16.04 53.25 0.10
N VAL A 489 14.82 53.48 -0.38
CA VAL A 489 14.56 54.29 -1.57
C VAL A 489 15.17 55.68 -1.38
N GLY A 490 16.00 56.10 -2.34
CA GLY A 490 16.75 57.36 -2.33
C GLY A 490 18.23 57.23 -1.98
N ASP A 491 18.67 56.10 -1.42
CA ASP A 491 20.10 55.85 -1.18
C ASP A 491 20.85 55.72 -2.51
N SER A 492 22.11 56.16 -2.58
CA SER A 492 22.93 56.13 -3.80
C SER A 492 24.34 55.54 -3.60
N GLU A 493 24.65 55.15 -2.37
CA GLU A 493 25.92 54.57 -1.95
C GLU A 493 25.66 53.45 -0.95
N ILE A 494 25.92 52.21 -1.35
CA ILE A 494 25.71 51.02 -0.53
C ILE A 494 27.03 50.31 -0.25
N PHE A 495 27.23 49.91 0.99
CA PHE A 495 28.29 49.01 1.41
C PHE A 495 27.73 47.61 1.51
N VAL A 496 28.40 46.66 0.86
CA VAL A 496 28.02 45.25 0.83
C VAL A 496 29.15 44.47 1.48
N GLU A 497 28.81 43.71 2.51
CA GLU A 497 29.73 42.79 3.18
C GLU A 497 29.20 41.37 3.14
N LEU A 498 30.11 40.42 2.99
CA LEU A 498 29.82 39.01 3.05
C LEU A 498 30.71 38.39 4.12
N THR A 499 30.12 37.63 5.02
CA THR A 499 30.85 36.86 6.05
C THR A 499 30.57 35.38 5.90
N GLY A 500 31.54 34.54 6.24
CA GLY A 500 31.42 33.10 6.00
C GLY A 500 32.58 32.27 6.54
N ASN A 501 32.52 30.97 6.20
CA ASN A 501 33.48 29.97 6.68
C ASN A 501 34.52 29.56 5.62
N CYS A 502 34.35 29.99 4.36
CA CYS A 502 35.23 29.70 3.24
C CYS A 502 35.55 30.99 2.49
N LEU A 503 36.84 31.33 2.37
CA LEU A 503 37.30 32.58 1.76
C LEU A 503 37.06 32.61 0.25
N GLU A 504 37.36 31.53 -0.48
CA GLU A 504 37.12 31.43 -1.93
C GLU A 504 35.63 31.55 -2.27
N SER A 505 34.76 30.93 -1.47
CA SER A 505 33.31 31.04 -1.65
C SER A 505 32.83 32.48 -1.45
N LEU A 506 33.42 33.20 -0.50
CA LEU A 506 33.11 34.61 -0.25
C LEU A 506 33.60 35.50 -1.39
N TRP A 507 34.83 35.31 -1.87
CA TRP A 507 35.34 36.05 -3.03
C TRP A 507 34.45 35.85 -4.25
N LEU A 508 34.06 34.61 -4.55
CA LEU A 508 33.17 34.32 -5.67
C LEU A 508 31.82 35.04 -5.53
N ALA A 509 31.15 34.89 -4.39
CA ALA A 509 29.85 35.54 -4.16
C ALA A 509 29.95 37.07 -4.13
N SER A 510 31.07 37.61 -3.63
CA SER A 510 31.36 39.04 -3.67
C SER A 510 31.53 39.53 -5.10
N SER A 511 32.22 38.77 -5.95
CA SER A 511 32.40 39.07 -7.37
C SER A 511 31.07 38.97 -8.13
N VAL A 512 30.26 37.94 -7.88
CA VAL A 512 28.92 37.80 -8.48
C VAL A 512 28.04 39.01 -8.15
N LEU A 513 27.94 39.39 -6.86
CA LEU A 513 27.16 40.56 -6.45
C LEU A 513 27.70 41.88 -7.00
N ALA A 514 29.03 42.01 -7.08
CA ALA A 514 29.65 43.20 -7.65
C ALA A 514 29.37 43.31 -9.16
N CYS A 515 29.43 42.21 -9.90
CA CYS A 515 29.04 42.15 -11.31
C CYS A 515 27.54 42.49 -11.48
N ASP A 516 26.64 41.90 -10.68
CA ASP A 516 25.21 42.20 -10.70
C ASP A 516 24.93 43.70 -10.50
N LEU A 517 25.58 44.31 -9.50
CA LEU A 517 25.44 45.73 -9.21
C LEU A 517 26.04 46.61 -10.30
N SER A 518 27.18 46.20 -10.88
CA SER A 518 27.78 46.88 -12.02
C SER A 518 26.86 46.85 -13.26
N ASP A 519 26.23 45.71 -13.54
CA ASP A 519 25.26 45.55 -14.64
C ASP A 519 24.02 46.41 -14.44
N LEU A 520 23.59 46.57 -13.19
CA LEU A 520 22.53 47.50 -12.80
C LEU A 520 22.96 48.97 -12.91
N GLY A 521 24.24 49.27 -13.16
CA GLY A 521 24.78 50.61 -13.41
C GLY A 521 25.40 51.28 -12.19
N PHE A 522 25.75 50.53 -11.14
CA PHE A 522 26.58 51.04 -10.05
C PHE A 522 28.07 51.01 -10.42
N GLU A 523 28.83 51.99 -9.92
CA GLU A 523 30.29 51.95 -9.90
C GLU A 523 30.74 51.16 -8.67
N ILE A 524 31.55 50.11 -8.88
CA ILE A 524 32.08 49.27 -7.82
C ILE A 524 33.42 49.83 -7.34
N GLU A 525 33.50 50.16 -6.06
CA GLU A 525 34.71 50.67 -5.42
C GLU A 525 35.28 49.62 -4.45
N PRO A 526 36.59 49.35 -4.50
CA PRO A 526 37.22 48.30 -3.70
C PRO A 526 37.30 48.63 -2.21
N VAL A 527 37.33 47.57 -1.40
CA VAL A 527 37.56 47.64 0.04
C VAL A 527 38.73 46.74 0.40
N ARG A 528 39.68 47.26 1.17
CA ARG A 528 40.84 46.49 1.66
C ARG A 528 40.47 45.78 2.96
N VAL A 529 40.60 44.46 2.98
CA VAL A 529 40.37 43.61 4.15
C VAL A 529 41.71 43.11 4.69
N GLU A 530 42.07 43.50 5.91
CA GLU A 530 43.30 43.09 6.58
C GLU A 530 42.99 42.14 7.75
N TYR A 531 43.63 40.98 7.74
CA TYR A 531 43.56 40.00 8.80
C TYR A 531 44.73 40.20 9.77
N GLU A 532 44.46 40.18 11.08
CA GLU A 532 45.51 40.24 12.11
C GLU A 532 46.50 39.05 12.06
N THR A 533 46.19 38.02 11.28
CA THR A 533 47.10 36.91 10.95
C THR A 533 48.18 37.29 9.95
N GLY A 534 48.09 38.48 9.32
CA GLY A 534 49.08 39.05 8.41
C GLY A 534 48.70 39.01 6.93
N GLN A 535 47.53 38.50 6.58
CA GLN A 535 47.01 38.47 5.20
C GLN A 535 46.18 39.72 4.91
N ALA A 536 46.27 40.26 3.69
CA ALA A 536 45.45 41.37 3.25
C ALA A 536 44.99 41.15 1.81
N TYR A 537 43.74 41.46 1.52
CA TYR A 537 43.14 41.34 0.19
C TYR A 537 42.30 42.56 -0.11
N THR A 538 42.36 43.06 -1.34
CA THR A 538 41.49 44.12 -1.84
C THR A 538 40.31 43.47 -2.56
N THR A 539 39.12 43.63 -2.02
CA THR A 539 37.91 42.94 -2.48
C THR A 539 36.95 43.89 -3.21
N PRO A 540 36.22 43.41 -4.25
CA PRO A 540 36.11 42.02 -4.71
C PRO A 540 37.42 41.52 -5.34
N TYR A 541 37.76 40.25 -5.10
CA TYR A 541 39.08 39.70 -5.41
C TYR A 541 38.97 38.60 -6.47
N TYR A 542 39.72 38.74 -7.55
CA TYR A 542 39.79 37.73 -8.62
C TYR A 542 40.85 36.68 -8.29
N PHE A 543 40.41 35.44 -8.02
CA PHE A 543 41.26 34.35 -7.52
C PHE A 543 41.37 33.16 -8.48
N GLN A 544 40.60 33.17 -9.57
CA GLN A 544 40.58 32.10 -10.54
C GLN A 544 41.90 31.99 -11.30
N LYS A 545 42.20 30.78 -11.75
CA LYS A 545 43.42 30.46 -12.52
C LYS A 545 43.07 30.21 -13.97
N GLU A 546 44.02 30.50 -14.85
CA GLU A 546 43.91 30.12 -16.26
C GLU A 546 43.65 28.62 -16.44
N ARG A 547 42.91 28.30 -17.50
CA ARG A 547 42.53 26.95 -17.88
C ARG A 547 42.91 26.67 -19.32
N THR A 548 43.40 25.46 -19.56
CA THR A 548 43.85 25.02 -20.87
C THR A 548 43.02 23.83 -21.34
N PHE A 549 42.64 23.81 -22.60
CA PHE A 549 41.95 22.71 -23.26
C PHE A 549 42.46 22.57 -24.70
N THR A 550 42.09 21.48 -25.39
CA THR A 550 42.51 21.25 -26.78
C THR A 550 41.31 21.19 -27.71
N LEU A 551 41.44 21.72 -28.93
CA LEU A 551 40.38 21.66 -29.95
C LEU A 551 40.04 20.20 -30.33
N ASP A 552 41.04 19.32 -30.32
CA ASP A 552 40.82 17.88 -30.52
C ASP A 552 39.91 17.28 -29.44
N ALA A 553 40.11 17.66 -28.16
CA ALA A 553 39.27 17.17 -27.07
C ALA A 553 37.82 17.66 -27.21
N VAL A 554 37.61 18.91 -27.66
CA VAL A 554 36.27 19.45 -27.98
C VAL A 554 35.63 18.58 -29.06
N SER A 555 36.32 18.37 -30.17
CA SER A 555 35.79 17.64 -31.31
C SER A 555 35.52 16.16 -30.99
N GLN A 556 36.43 15.51 -30.25
CA GLN A 556 36.28 14.12 -29.82
C GLN A 556 35.13 13.92 -28.83
N THR A 557 34.94 14.86 -27.90
CA THR A 557 33.90 14.76 -26.87
C THR A 557 32.52 15.04 -27.46
N ILE A 558 32.41 16.02 -28.37
CA ILE A 558 31.14 16.36 -29.03
C ILE A 558 30.80 15.33 -30.13
N GLY A 559 31.81 14.69 -30.73
CA GLY A 559 31.63 13.74 -31.83
C GLY A 559 31.56 14.40 -33.21
N GLU A 560 31.85 15.70 -33.31
CA GLU A 560 31.88 16.47 -34.55
C GLU A 560 33.13 17.34 -34.63
N THR A 561 33.53 17.75 -35.84
CA THR A 561 34.71 18.61 -36.00
C THR A 561 34.36 20.06 -35.67
N PHE A 562 34.99 20.62 -34.62
CA PHE A 562 34.83 22.02 -34.23
C PHE A 562 36.06 22.84 -34.66
N SER A 563 35.84 23.87 -35.47
CA SER A 563 36.90 24.81 -35.84
C SER A 563 37.20 25.78 -34.69
N GLN A 564 38.40 26.36 -34.67
CA GLN A 564 38.79 27.39 -33.71
C GLN A 564 37.78 28.55 -33.67
N GLU A 565 37.32 29.02 -34.83
CA GLU A 565 36.36 30.12 -34.97
C GLU A 565 34.99 29.78 -34.36
N LEU A 566 34.52 28.53 -34.53
CA LEU A 566 33.26 28.08 -33.95
C LEU A 566 33.34 27.99 -32.43
N VAL A 567 34.46 27.46 -31.89
CA VAL A 567 34.71 27.39 -30.45
C VAL A 567 34.78 28.78 -29.85
N GLU A 568 35.53 29.69 -30.47
CA GLU A 568 35.65 31.08 -30.01
C GLU A 568 34.30 31.78 -30.03
N LYS A 569 33.50 31.62 -31.08
CA LYS A 569 32.15 32.21 -31.17
C LYS A 569 31.20 31.64 -30.12
N ALA A 570 31.25 30.33 -29.86
CA ALA A 570 30.41 29.67 -28.86
C ALA A 570 30.75 30.13 -27.44
N LEU A 571 32.04 30.07 -27.05
CA LEU A 571 32.49 30.52 -25.73
C LEU A 571 32.28 32.03 -25.52
N THR A 572 32.44 32.84 -26.57
CA THR A 572 32.12 34.28 -26.52
C THR A 572 30.65 34.53 -26.19
N LYS A 573 29.72 33.72 -26.72
CA LYS A 573 28.29 33.80 -26.34
C LYS A 573 28.05 33.47 -24.88
N MET A 574 28.89 32.63 -24.28
CA MET A 574 28.84 32.27 -22.86
C MET A 574 29.52 33.31 -21.95
N GLY A 575 29.94 34.47 -22.48
CA GLY A 575 30.60 35.53 -21.73
C GLY A 575 32.10 35.29 -21.51
N ILE A 576 32.68 34.25 -22.12
CA ILE A 576 34.11 33.94 -22.01
C ILE A 576 34.87 34.66 -23.12
N THR A 577 35.72 35.61 -22.73
CA THR A 577 36.51 36.40 -23.67
C THR A 577 38.01 36.27 -23.38
N GLY A 578 38.86 36.64 -24.34
CA GLY A 578 40.33 36.60 -24.15
C GLY A 578 40.96 35.21 -24.34
N LEU A 579 40.35 34.34 -25.14
CA LEU A 579 40.91 33.06 -25.54
C LEU A 579 42.24 33.23 -26.27
N ARG A 580 43.26 32.46 -25.87
CA ARG A 580 44.56 32.40 -26.54
C ARG A 580 44.76 31.03 -27.15
N PHE A 581 44.97 30.98 -28.47
CA PHE A 581 45.20 29.74 -29.20
C PHE A 581 46.67 29.62 -29.60
N GLU A 582 47.29 28.49 -29.22
CA GLU A 582 48.62 28.06 -29.63
C GLU A 582 48.49 26.71 -30.36
N GLY A 583 48.16 26.77 -31.65
CA GLY A 583 47.86 25.58 -32.44
C GLY A 583 46.61 24.87 -31.94
N ASN A 584 46.76 23.64 -31.45
CA ASN A 584 45.65 22.83 -30.92
C ASN A 584 45.29 23.18 -29.46
N ILE A 585 46.15 23.92 -28.75
CA ILE A 585 45.94 24.26 -27.34
C ILE A 585 45.27 25.62 -27.24
N ALA A 586 44.15 25.68 -26.54
CA ALA A 586 43.44 26.90 -26.20
C ALA A 586 43.58 27.16 -24.69
N THR A 587 43.90 28.39 -24.33
CA THR A 587 43.94 28.86 -22.94
C THR A 587 42.87 29.92 -22.76
N LEU A 588 42.06 29.79 -21.71
CA LEU A 588 41.08 30.79 -21.30
C LEU A 588 41.31 31.20 -19.86
N LEU A 589 40.83 32.39 -19.55
CA LEU A 589 40.75 32.89 -18.19
C LEU A 589 39.27 32.88 -17.78
N PRO A 590 38.87 32.13 -16.74
CA PRO A 590 37.48 32.07 -16.31
C PRO A 590 36.92 33.46 -15.98
N PRO A 591 35.66 33.78 -16.32
CA PRO A 591 35.01 35.01 -15.89
C PRO A 591 35.05 35.18 -14.36
N VAL A 592 35.13 36.43 -13.87
CA VAL A 592 35.31 36.77 -12.45
C VAL A 592 34.21 36.22 -11.55
N TYR A 593 33.01 36.06 -12.10
CA TYR A 593 31.84 35.54 -11.41
C TYR A 593 31.71 34.00 -11.47
N ARG A 594 32.47 33.30 -12.33
CA ARG A 594 32.40 31.83 -12.50
C ARG A 594 33.63 31.13 -11.94
N ASN A 595 33.42 29.98 -11.30
CA ASN A 595 34.49 29.14 -10.73
C ASN A 595 34.27 27.64 -10.96
N ASP A 596 33.33 27.31 -11.83
CA ASP A 596 32.94 25.96 -12.24
C ASP A 596 33.87 25.34 -13.28
N PHE A 597 34.81 26.10 -13.85
CA PHE A 597 35.87 25.61 -14.73
C PHE A 597 36.93 24.80 -13.96
N LEU A 598 36.62 23.57 -13.57
CA LEU A 598 37.52 22.67 -12.86
C LEU A 598 38.25 21.71 -13.81
N HIS A 599 37.63 21.40 -14.94
CA HIS A 599 38.10 20.46 -15.95
C HIS A 599 37.85 21.01 -17.37
N ALA A 600 38.55 20.44 -18.38
CA ALA A 600 38.33 20.82 -19.77
C ALA A 600 36.92 20.49 -20.28
N VAL A 601 36.21 19.57 -19.61
CA VAL A 601 34.84 19.17 -19.98
C VAL A 601 33.84 20.29 -19.69
N ASP A 602 34.04 21.06 -18.62
CA ASP A 602 33.18 22.22 -18.29
C ASP A 602 33.26 23.29 -19.39
N ILE A 603 34.43 23.42 -20.02
CA ILE A 603 34.63 24.31 -21.18
C ILE A 603 33.92 23.75 -22.42
N ILE A 604 33.98 22.43 -22.63
CA ILE A 604 33.31 21.77 -23.76
C ILE A 604 31.79 21.87 -23.61
N GLU A 605 31.26 21.76 -22.40
CA GLU A 605 29.85 22.02 -22.10
C GLU A 605 29.44 23.42 -22.54
N ASP A 606 30.20 24.45 -22.16
CA ASP A 606 29.94 25.83 -22.60
C ASP A 606 30.05 26.00 -24.12
N VAL A 607 30.96 25.28 -24.80
CA VAL A 607 31.01 25.25 -26.27
C VAL A 607 29.71 24.69 -26.82
N VAL A 608 29.20 23.59 -26.27
CA VAL A 608 27.95 22.95 -26.71
C VAL A 608 26.75 23.88 -26.47
N ILE A 609 26.67 24.51 -25.30
CA ILE A 609 25.58 25.43 -24.95
C ILE A 609 25.61 26.67 -25.86
N GLY A 610 26.78 27.30 -26.02
CA GLY A 610 26.94 28.47 -26.89
C GLY A 610 26.75 28.17 -28.38
N HIS A 611 27.06 26.94 -28.80
CA HIS A 611 26.77 26.44 -30.14
C HIS A 611 25.27 26.13 -30.32
N GLY A 612 24.63 25.60 -29.27
CA GLY A 612 23.26 25.13 -29.24
C GLY A 612 23.18 23.62 -29.48
N LEU A 613 22.58 22.87 -28.55
CA LEU A 613 22.47 21.41 -28.63
C LEU A 613 21.72 20.94 -29.90
N ALA A 614 20.71 21.70 -30.33
CA ALA A 614 19.92 21.41 -31.53
C ALA A 614 20.71 21.52 -32.85
N ASN A 615 21.89 22.15 -32.84
CA ASN A 615 22.74 22.27 -34.02
C ASN A 615 23.73 21.10 -34.18
N LEU A 616 23.79 20.20 -33.19
CA LEU A 616 24.61 19.00 -33.26
C LEU A 616 23.85 17.89 -34.00
N ASN A 617 24.54 17.17 -34.88
CA ASN A 617 23.94 16.02 -35.55
C ASN A 617 24.05 14.79 -34.64
N PRO A 618 22.94 14.07 -34.41
CA PRO A 618 23.00 12.81 -33.67
C PRO A 618 23.82 11.78 -34.45
N SER A 619 24.86 11.22 -33.82
CA SER A 619 25.56 10.07 -34.39
C SER A 619 24.73 8.79 -34.22
N SER A 620 24.70 7.96 -35.27
CA SER A 620 24.08 6.63 -35.25
C SER A 620 25.05 5.51 -34.87
N ASP A 621 26.31 5.85 -34.55
CA ASP A 621 27.36 4.92 -34.13
C ASP A 621 27.09 4.43 -32.71
N LEU A 622 26.06 3.58 -32.56
CA LEU A 622 25.80 2.85 -31.35
C LEU A 622 26.61 1.55 -31.40
N ASP A 623 27.57 1.41 -30.48
CA ASP A 623 28.16 0.11 -30.17
C ASP A 623 27.03 -0.86 -29.82
N CYS A 624 26.80 -1.84 -30.70
CA CYS A 624 25.73 -2.82 -30.51
C CYS A 624 26.09 -3.71 -29.33
N THR A 625 25.52 -3.40 -28.16
CA THR A 625 25.61 -4.26 -26.98
C THR A 625 24.35 -5.13 -26.91
N LEU A 626 24.55 -6.44 -26.76
CA LEU A 626 23.44 -7.37 -26.52
C LEU A 626 22.99 -7.22 -25.07
N GLY A 627 22.03 -6.34 -24.82
CA GLY A 627 21.37 -6.22 -23.52
C GLY A 627 20.74 -7.54 -23.09
N ARG A 628 21.06 -8.02 -21.89
CA ARG A 628 20.47 -9.23 -21.31
C ARG A 628 19.79 -8.87 -20.00
N LEU A 629 18.59 -9.42 -19.80
CA LEU A 629 17.94 -9.35 -18.50
C LEU A 629 18.75 -10.16 -17.48
N LEU A 630 18.83 -9.65 -16.26
CA LEU A 630 19.38 -10.41 -15.16
C LEU A 630 18.55 -11.70 -14.97
N PRO A 631 19.18 -12.84 -14.65
CA PRO A 631 18.46 -14.10 -14.45
C PRO A 631 17.31 -13.99 -13.44
N VAL A 632 17.48 -13.18 -12.39
CA VAL A 632 16.43 -12.91 -11.40
C VAL A 632 15.21 -12.21 -12.00
N GLU A 633 15.40 -11.28 -12.95
CA GLU A 633 14.28 -10.60 -13.61
C GLU A 633 13.52 -11.52 -14.56
N ILE A 634 14.24 -12.40 -15.26
CA ILE A 634 13.62 -13.44 -16.08
C ILE A 634 12.75 -14.35 -15.22
N LEU A 635 13.27 -14.76 -14.05
CA LEU A 635 12.55 -15.61 -13.10
C LEU A 635 11.33 -14.89 -12.51
N SER A 636 11.49 -13.65 -12.02
CA SER A 636 10.40 -12.84 -11.45
C SER A 636 9.26 -12.64 -12.45
N ARG A 637 9.57 -12.28 -13.70
CA ARG A 637 8.55 -12.13 -14.75
C ARG A 637 7.83 -13.44 -15.06
N ARG A 638 8.54 -14.57 -15.01
CA ARG A 638 7.93 -15.89 -15.21
C ARG A 638 7.01 -16.26 -14.04
N MET A 639 7.45 -16.00 -12.80
CA MET A 639 6.65 -16.20 -11.59
C MET A 639 5.39 -15.34 -11.60
N ALA A 640 5.48 -14.04 -11.92
CA ALA A 640 4.33 -13.14 -12.00
C ALA A 640 3.30 -13.62 -13.03
N LYS A 641 3.74 -13.95 -14.26
CA LYS A 641 2.87 -14.50 -15.29
C LYS A 641 2.15 -15.76 -14.84
N LEU A 642 2.84 -16.63 -14.12
CA LEU A 642 2.27 -17.86 -13.60
C LEU A 642 1.22 -17.59 -12.51
N MET A 643 1.50 -16.69 -11.57
CA MET A 643 0.55 -16.30 -10.51
C MET A 643 -0.72 -15.69 -11.11
N VAL A 644 -0.58 -14.80 -12.09
CA VAL A 644 -1.72 -14.23 -12.84
C VAL A 644 -2.50 -15.34 -13.56
N GLY A 645 -1.80 -16.28 -14.20
CA GLY A 645 -2.42 -17.45 -14.83
C GLY A 645 -3.16 -18.37 -13.84
N MET A 646 -2.74 -18.40 -12.57
CA MET A 646 -3.40 -19.12 -11.48
C MET A 646 -4.58 -18.34 -10.87
N GLY A 647 -4.92 -17.16 -11.40
CA GLY A 647 -6.04 -16.34 -10.96
C GLY A 647 -5.72 -15.36 -9.83
N PHE A 648 -4.44 -15.12 -9.53
CA PHE A 648 -4.05 -14.12 -8.54
C PHE A 648 -3.87 -12.73 -9.18
N GLN A 649 -4.21 -11.69 -8.43
CA GLN A 649 -3.98 -10.30 -8.81
C GLN A 649 -2.66 -9.78 -8.24
N GLU A 650 -1.83 -9.15 -9.07
CA GLU A 650 -0.59 -8.53 -8.60
C GLU A 650 -0.87 -7.21 -7.88
N MET A 651 -0.22 -7.03 -6.74
CA MET A 651 -0.29 -5.87 -5.88
C MET A 651 1.09 -5.25 -5.74
N LEU A 652 1.14 -3.93 -5.59
CA LEU A 652 2.38 -3.17 -5.37
C LEU A 652 2.25 -2.38 -4.08
N TYR A 653 3.17 -2.63 -3.15
CA TYR A 653 3.16 -2.01 -1.84
C TYR A 653 4.40 -1.17 -1.61
N ASN A 654 4.32 -0.23 -0.67
CA ASN A 654 5.48 0.53 -0.24
C ASN A 654 6.49 -0.38 0.46
N TYR A 655 7.78 -0.15 0.19
CA TYR A 655 8.87 -0.83 0.90
C TYR A 655 9.00 -0.37 2.36
N LEU A 656 8.46 0.81 2.65
CA LEU A 656 8.44 1.44 3.96
C LEU A 656 7.09 1.21 4.64
N GLY A 657 7.14 0.97 5.95
CA GLY A 657 5.97 0.79 6.78
C GLY A 657 6.19 1.29 8.21
N SER A 658 5.13 1.19 9.01
CA SER A 658 5.16 1.57 10.42
C SER A 658 5.73 0.44 11.29
N ARG A 659 6.34 0.82 12.42
CA ARG A 659 6.76 -0.16 13.43
C ARG A 659 5.58 -0.95 13.99
N ALA A 660 4.44 -0.28 14.20
CA ALA A 660 3.23 -0.91 14.71
C ALA A 660 2.73 -2.04 13.80
N ASP A 661 2.71 -1.82 12.48
CA ASP A 661 2.17 -2.80 11.52
C ASP A 661 3.13 -3.94 11.22
N LEU A 662 4.42 -3.63 11.03
CA LEU A 662 5.41 -4.62 10.61
C LEU A 662 5.98 -5.44 11.77
N ILE A 663 6.05 -4.85 12.98
CA ILE A 663 6.73 -5.46 14.13
C ILE A 663 5.74 -5.84 15.23
N GLU A 664 4.97 -4.87 15.74
CA GLU A 664 4.16 -5.07 16.95
C GLU A 664 2.95 -5.98 16.72
N LYS A 665 2.10 -5.67 15.71
CA LYS A 665 0.90 -6.46 15.40
C LYS A 665 1.22 -7.91 15.03
N LEU A 666 2.40 -8.14 14.45
CA LEU A 666 2.87 -9.45 14.03
C LEU A 666 3.85 -10.11 15.01
N GLN A 667 4.06 -9.47 16.18
CA GLN A 667 4.93 -9.94 17.27
C GLN A 667 6.33 -10.35 16.81
N GLN A 668 6.90 -9.60 15.86
CA GLN A 668 8.23 -9.85 15.32
C GLN A 668 9.32 -9.22 16.20
N ASN A 669 10.55 -9.68 16.05
CA ASN A 669 11.70 -9.12 16.75
C ASN A 669 12.24 -7.91 15.97
N GLU A 670 12.31 -6.77 16.64
CA GLU A 670 12.76 -5.52 16.02
C GLU A 670 14.19 -5.57 15.48
N LYS A 671 15.04 -6.42 16.06
CA LYS A 671 16.43 -6.64 15.59
C LYS A 671 16.52 -7.18 14.16
N ASP A 672 15.42 -7.74 13.64
CA ASP A 672 15.37 -8.30 12.29
C ASP A 672 15.00 -7.24 11.22
N PHE A 673 14.86 -5.97 11.62
CA PHE A 673 14.45 -4.87 10.76
C PHE A 673 15.50 -3.75 10.71
N ILE A 674 15.39 -2.91 9.69
CA ILE A 674 16.18 -1.69 9.55
C ILE A 674 15.28 -0.49 9.81
N LEU A 675 15.67 0.32 10.78
CA LEU A 675 14.95 1.51 11.22
C LEU A 675 15.54 2.77 10.58
N ILE A 676 14.67 3.67 10.16
CA ILE A 676 15.05 4.98 9.63
C ILE A 676 15.19 5.95 10.80
N ALA A 677 16.34 6.64 10.88
CA ALA A 677 16.64 7.52 12.02
C ALA A 677 15.76 8.78 12.08
N ASN A 678 15.48 9.40 10.93
CA ASN A 678 14.68 10.63 10.81
C ASN A 678 13.55 10.45 9.79
N PRO A 679 12.55 9.60 10.08
CA PRO A 679 11.47 9.33 9.15
C PRO A 679 10.56 10.55 9.00
N MET A 680 10.02 10.78 7.80
CA MET A 680 9.11 11.90 7.54
C MET A 680 7.75 11.75 8.25
N SER A 681 7.32 10.52 8.49
CA SER A 681 6.14 10.18 9.28
C SER A 681 6.24 8.74 9.82
N GLU A 682 5.33 8.37 10.73
CA GLU A 682 5.28 7.02 11.32
C GLU A 682 5.15 5.89 10.28
N GLN A 683 4.58 6.17 9.11
CA GLN A 683 4.44 5.19 8.03
C GLN A 683 5.75 4.87 7.31
N TYR A 684 6.82 5.64 7.57
CA TYR A 684 8.13 5.50 6.95
C TYR A 684 9.24 5.17 7.95
N GLU A 685 8.91 4.56 9.08
CA GLU A 685 9.87 4.26 10.15
C GLU A 685 10.75 3.04 9.86
N VAL A 686 10.20 2.05 9.15
CA VAL A 686 10.81 0.71 9.05
C VAL A 686 10.82 0.21 7.61
N LEU A 687 11.95 -0.35 7.18
CA LEU A 687 12.03 -1.11 5.93
C LEU A 687 11.46 -2.51 6.12
N ARG A 688 10.57 -2.93 5.21
CA ARG A 688 9.95 -4.26 5.29
C ARG A 688 10.97 -5.37 5.09
N ASN A 689 10.90 -6.39 5.94
CA ASN A 689 11.66 -7.64 5.81
C ASN A 689 10.80 -8.81 5.27
N SER A 690 9.50 -8.55 5.03
CA SER A 690 8.53 -9.50 4.50
C SER A 690 7.38 -8.75 3.84
N ILE A 691 6.77 -9.36 2.81
CA ILE A 691 5.63 -8.83 2.07
C ILE A 691 4.29 -9.20 2.73
N VAL A 692 4.27 -10.29 3.51
CA VAL A 692 3.07 -10.81 4.19
C VAL A 692 2.28 -9.75 4.97
N PRO A 693 2.91 -8.84 5.75
CA PRO A 693 2.17 -7.80 6.47
C PRO A 693 1.33 -6.90 5.55
N ASN A 694 1.88 -6.54 4.38
CA ASN A 694 1.21 -5.68 3.43
C ASN A 694 0.00 -6.38 2.79
N LEU A 695 0.14 -7.67 2.46
CA LEU A 695 -0.97 -8.48 1.94
C LEU A 695 -2.10 -8.59 2.98
N LEU A 696 -1.77 -8.83 4.25
CA LEU A 696 -2.75 -8.89 5.35
C LEU A 696 -3.44 -7.54 5.58
N MET A 697 -2.70 -6.44 5.42
CA MET A 697 -3.27 -5.09 5.54
C MET A 697 -4.29 -4.83 4.44
N SER A 698 -4.02 -5.22 3.19
CA SER A 698 -5.02 -5.17 2.12
C SER A 698 -6.25 -6.01 2.46
N GLU A 699 -6.06 -7.23 2.96
CA GLU A 699 -7.19 -8.09 3.33
C GLU A 699 -8.05 -7.46 4.45
N SER A 700 -7.41 -6.81 5.42
CA SER A 700 -8.10 -6.17 6.56
C SER A 700 -9.08 -5.05 6.16
N VAL A 701 -8.87 -4.41 5.00
CA VAL A 701 -9.73 -3.35 4.47
C VAL A 701 -10.66 -3.82 3.35
N SER A 702 -10.53 -5.08 2.94
CA SER A 702 -11.32 -5.72 1.88
C SER A 702 -12.62 -6.36 2.39
N ALA A 703 -13.09 -6.03 3.60
CA ALA A 703 -14.25 -6.65 4.24
C ALA A 703 -15.58 -6.54 3.44
N HIS A 704 -15.65 -5.65 2.46
CA HIS A 704 -16.81 -5.46 1.57
C HIS A 704 -16.64 -6.13 0.19
N ALA A 705 -15.47 -6.68 -0.11
CA ALA A 705 -15.20 -7.39 -1.35
C ALA A 705 -15.63 -8.87 -1.22
N VAL A 706 -16.01 -9.46 -2.36
CA VAL A 706 -16.55 -10.82 -2.42
C VAL A 706 -15.40 -11.82 -2.52
N TYR A 707 -15.39 -12.82 -1.65
CA TYR A 707 -14.44 -13.93 -1.73
C TYR A 707 -14.60 -14.75 -3.02
N PRO A 708 -13.53 -15.38 -3.54
CA PRO A 708 -12.18 -15.45 -2.96
C PRO A 708 -11.34 -14.22 -3.30
N HIS A 709 -10.56 -13.77 -2.32
CA HIS A 709 -9.49 -12.80 -2.52
C HIS A 709 -8.18 -13.55 -2.77
N ALA A 710 -7.59 -13.32 -3.94
CA ALA A 710 -6.34 -13.96 -4.34
C ALA A 710 -5.41 -12.89 -4.89
N PHE A 711 -4.41 -12.50 -4.10
CA PHE A 711 -3.45 -11.48 -4.51
C PHE A 711 -2.03 -11.81 -4.09
N PHE A 712 -1.06 -11.29 -4.85
CA PHE A 712 0.37 -11.55 -4.66
C PHE A 712 1.21 -10.31 -4.94
N GLU A 713 2.45 -10.31 -4.48
CA GLU A 713 3.45 -9.31 -4.87
C GLU A 713 4.80 -10.01 -5.08
N ILE A 714 5.53 -9.58 -6.10
CA ILE A 714 6.98 -9.80 -6.22
C ILE A 714 7.69 -8.50 -5.91
N GLY A 715 8.37 -8.44 -4.77
CA GLY A 715 8.87 -7.19 -4.23
C GLY A 715 10.17 -7.34 -3.47
N LYS A 716 10.88 -6.22 -3.31
CA LYS A 716 12.10 -6.16 -2.52
C LYS A 716 11.80 -6.18 -1.02
N VAL A 717 12.61 -6.93 -0.28
CA VAL A 717 12.65 -6.96 1.18
C VAL A 717 14.10 -6.79 1.64
N VAL A 718 14.30 -6.25 2.83
CA VAL A 718 15.64 -5.95 3.35
C VAL A 718 15.86 -6.63 4.70
N TYR A 719 17.03 -7.23 4.87
CA TYR A 719 17.48 -7.80 6.14
C TYR A 719 18.77 -7.12 6.62
N PRO A 720 18.95 -6.94 7.95
CA PRO A 720 20.25 -6.58 8.51
C PRO A 720 21.31 -7.62 8.15
N SER A 721 22.50 -7.18 7.73
CA SER A 721 23.60 -8.07 7.35
C SER A 721 24.95 -7.46 7.69
N SER A 722 25.66 -8.05 8.64
CA SER A 722 27.03 -7.64 9.01
C SER A 722 28.08 -8.02 7.97
N LYS A 723 27.75 -8.89 7.00
CA LYS A 723 28.66 -9.32 5.94
C LYS A 723 28.66 -8.39 4.73
N ASP A 724 27.63 -7.57 4.60
CA ASP A 724 27.51 -6.62 3.49
C ASP A 724 28.11 -5.27 3.92
N PRO A 725 28.94 -4.60 3.11
CA PRO A 725 29.50 -3.29 3.44
C PRO A 725 28.45 -2.23 3.76
N SER A 726 27.24 -2.35 3.20
CA SER A 726 26.12 -1.46 3.48
C SER A 726 25.43 -1.73 4.83
N GLY A 727 25.77 -2.83 5.52
CA GLY A 727 25.12 -3.28 6.74
C GLY A 727 23.74 -3.93 6.52
N SER A 728 23.31 -4.06 5.26
CA SER A 728 22.00 -4.58 4.86
C SER A 728 22.10 -5.48 3.65
N ARG A 729 21.11 -6.35 3.44
CA ARG A 729 21.02 -7.16 2.21
C ARG A 729 19.60 -7.18 1.69
N THR A 730 19.47 -6.86 0.42
CA THR A 730 18.18 -6.81 -0.28
C THR A 730 17.93 -8.11 -1.03
N PHE A 731 16.71 -8.63 -0.93
CA PHE A 731 16.24 -9.81 -1.65
C PHE A 731 14.95 -9.48 -2.40
N THR A 732 14.73 -10.13 -3.54
CA THR A 732 13.44 -10.11 -4.24
C THR A 732 12.66 -11.33 -3.81
N ASN A 733 11.54 -11.11 -3.12
CA ASN A 733 10.68 -12.16 -2.61
C ASN A 733 9.34 -12.17 -3.35
N LEU A 734 8.76 -13.36 -3.52
CA LEU A 734 7.37 -13.55 -3.89
C LEU A 734 6.59 -13.90 -2.62
N ALA A 735 5.46 -13.25 -2.41
CA ALA A 735 4.47 -13.69 -1.43
C ALA A 735 3.06 -13.56 -2.01
N TRP A 736 2.15 -14.42 -1.58
CA TRP A 736 0.74 -14.34 -1.95
C TRP A 736 -0.17 -14.67 -0.79
N LEU A 737 -1.40 -14.18 -0.88
CA LEU A 737 -2.48 -14.40 0.06
C LEU A 737 -3.68 -14.94 -0.70
N TYR A 738 -4.31 -15.96 -0.13
CA TYR A 738 -5.58 -16.51 -0.57
C TYR A 738 -6.55 -16.53 0.61
N ALA A 739 -7.64 -15.76 0.52
CA ALA A 739 -8.71 -15.73 1.50
C ALA A 739 -10.03 -16.12 0.86
N ALA A 740 -10.71 -17.08 1.47
CA ALA A 740 -11.97 -17.66 1.03
C ALA A 740 -12.62 -18.40 2.21
N GLU A 741 -13.91 -18.72 2.11
CA GLU A 741 -14.60 -19.52 3.14
C GLU A 741 -14.00 -20.93 3.27
N ASP A 742 -13.53 -21.52 2.16
CA ASP A 742 -12.85 -22.82 2.10
C ASP A 742 -11.32 -22.73 2.27
N ALA A 743 -10.79 -21.56 2.65
CA ALA A 743 -9.36 -21.36 2.75
C ALA A 743 -8.76 -22.20 3.88
N GLY A 744 -7.93 -23.17 3.49
CA GLY A 744 -7.20 -24.04 4.40
C GLY A 744 -5.82 -24.40 3.86
N PHE A 745 -4.97 -24.98 4.72
CA PHE A 745 -3.60 -25.33 4.35
C PHE A 745 -3.53 -26.27 3.13
N SER A 746 -4.49 -27.18 2.98
CA SER A 746 -4.57 -28.08 1.83
C SER A 746 -4.72 -27.33 0.49
N LYS A 747 -5.47 -26.23 0.47
CA LYS A 747 -5.65 -25.37 -0.71
C LYS A 747 -4.36 -24.63 -1.04
N LEU A 748 -3.71 -24.08 -0.02
CA LEU A 748 -2.42 -23.42 -0.14
C LEU A 748 -1.33 -24.38 -0.65
N TYR A 749 -1.30 -25.61 -0.13
CA TYR A 749 -0.38 -26.66 -0.56
C TYR A 749 -0.59 -27.05 -2.03
N ALA A 750 -1.85 -27.18 -2.47
CA ALA A 750 -2.18 -27.45 -3.86
C ALA A 750 -1.71 -26.31 -4.79
N GLN A 751 -1.90 -25.05 -4.37
CA GLN A 751 -1.40 -23.88 -5.09
C GLN A 751 0.14 -23.87 -5.17
N LEU A 752 0.85 -24.11 -4.06
CA LEU A 752 2.30 -24.25 -4.01
C LEU A 752 2.80 -25.34 -4.97
N THR A 753 2.16 -26.51 -4.93
CA THR A 753 2.52 -27.65 -5.79
C THR A 753 2.37 -27.29 -7.27
N ALA A 754 1.24 -26.69 -7.65
CA ALA A 754 1.00 -26.25 -9.03
C ALA A 754 2.02 -25.18 -9.46
N PHE A 755 2.30 -24.21 -8.60
CA PHE A 755 3.24 -23.13 -8.86
C PHE A 755 4.65 -23.67 -9.18
N PHE A 756 5.20 -24.53 -8.32
CA PHE A 756 6.53 -25.12 -8.54
C PHE A 756 6.57 -26.10 -9.71
N TYR A 757 5.48 -26.84 -9.95
CA TYR A 757 5.34 -27.72 -11.12
C TYR A 757 5.51 -26.95 -12.44
N TYR A 758 4.79 -25.83 -12.62
CA TYR A 758 4.88 -25.03 -13.85
C TYR A 758 6.19 -24.24 -13.99
N LEU A 759 6.87 -23.97 -12.87
CA LEU A 759 8.23 -23.43 -12.89
C LEU A 759 9.30 -24.48 -13.21
N SER A 760 8.95 -25.77 -13.16
CA SER A 760 9.90 -26.89 -13.30
C SER A 760 11.02 -26.81 -12.25
N LEU A 761 10.64 -26.48 -11.01
CA LEU A 761 11.54 -26.39 -9.88
C LEU A 761 11.14 -27.41 -8.82
N ASP A 762 12.11 -28.19 -8.35
CA ASP A 762 11.91 -29.05 -7.19
C ASP A 762 11.78 -28.18 -5.94
N TRP A 763 10.89 -28.60 -5.04
CA TRP A 763 10.67 -27.91 -3.78
C TRP A 763 10.41 -28.92 -2.67
N TYR A 764 10.66 -28.50 -1.44
CA TYR A 764 10.34 -29.26 -0.24
C TYR A 764 9.62 -28.34 0.74
N LEU A 765 8.72 -28.90 1.52
CA LEU A 765 8.07 -28.21 2.62
C LEU A 765 8.82 -28.55 3.91
N GLY A 766 9.47 -27.56 4.52
CA GLY A 766 10.18 -27.69 5.79
C GLY A 766 9.48 -26.91 6.91
N GLU A 767 9.62 -27.38 8.14
CA GLU A 767 9.09 -26.70 9.33
C GLU A 767 9.85 -25.39 9.61
N ARG A 768 9.12 -24.36 10.03
CA ARG A 768 9.71 -23.13 10.56
C ARG A 768 8.80 -22.58 11.65
N GLU A 769 9.37 -22.31 12.82
CA GLU A 769 8.66 -21.59 13.88
C GLU A 769 8.53 -20.12 13.46
N ASP A 770 7.29 -19.66 13.28
CA ASP A 770 6.99 -18.29 12.91
C ASP A 770 5.68 -17.87 13.57
N LYS A 771 5.78 -16.87 14.45
CA LYS A 771 4.67 -16.38 15.29
C LYS A 771 3.50 -15.81 14.49
N ARG A 772 3.67 -15.59 13.19
CA ARG A 772 2.62 -15.11 12.28
C ARG A 772 1.62 -16.20 11.87
N PHE A 773 1.90 -17.48 12.15
CA PHE A 773 1.11 -18.63 11.68
C PHE A 773 0.51 -19.44 12.85
N ILE A 774 -0.59 -20.14 12.59
CA ILE A 774 -1.34 -20.91 13.60
C ILE A 774 -0.72 -22.31 13.80
N ALA A 775 -0.56 -22.76 15.06
CA ALA A 775 -0.03 -24.09 15.43
C ALA A 775 -1.14 -25.15 15.67
N GLY A 776 -0.84 -26.45 15.44
CA GLY A 776 -1.80 -27.58 15.27
C GLY A 776 -2.51 -28.16 16.52
N ARG A 777 -3.23 -29.30 16.43
CA ARG A 777 -4.63 -29.52 16.94
C ARG A 777 -5.15 -30.99 17.31
N TRP A 778 -4.96 -31.63 18.51
CA TRP A 778 -5.40 -33.08 18.81
C TRP A 778 -6.50 -33.34 19.90
N PRO A 779 -7.61 -34.09 19.65
CA PRO A 779 -8.78 -34.18 20.57
C PRO A 779 -8.57 -34.93 21.90
N ALA A 780 -7.98 -36.13 21.87
CA ALA A 780 -7.77 -36.92 23.08
C ALA A 780 -6.65 -36.31 23.97
N ALA A 781 -5.59 -35.82 23.33
CA ALA A 781 -4.50 -35.12 24.01
C ALA A 781 -4.98 -33.80 24.64
N HIS A 782 -5.73 -32.97 23.92
CA HIS A 782 -6.29 -31.73 24.46
C HIS A 782 -7.26 -31.99 25.61
N THR A 783 -8.13 -33.00 25.50
CA THR A 783 -9.05 -33.32 26.61
C THR A 783 -8.29 -33.76 27.85
N SER A 784 -7.26 -34.61 27.69
CA SER A 784 -6.41 -35.05 28.80
C SER A 784 -5.70 -33.86 29.45
N ALA A 785 -5.17 -32.96 28.63
CA ALA A 785 -4.44 -31.77 29.06
C ALA A 785 -5.32 -30.77 29.79
N ILE A 786 -6.53 -30.51 29.29
CA ILE A 786 -7.54 -29.66 29.95
C ILE A 786 -7.83 -30.18 31.36
N TYR A 787 -8.04 -31.48 31.53
CA TYR A 787 -8.36 -32.06 32.84
C TYR A 787 -7.18 -32.04 33.81
N CYS A 788 -5.97 -32.35 33.34
CA CYS A 788 -4.76 -32.30 34.17
C CYS A 788 -4.43 -30.86 34.60
N ALA A 789 -4.41 -29.92 33.65
CA ALA A 789 -4.07 -28.53 33.94
C ALA A 789 -5.12 -27.82 34.80
N ARG A 790 -6.42 -28.08 34.56
CA ARG A 790 -7.51 -27.58 35.42
C ARG A 790 -7.38 -28.05 36.88
N SER A 791 -6.74 -29.19 37.11
CA SER A 791 -6.51 -29.75 38.45
C SER A 791 -5.20 -29.28 39.09
N GLY A 792 -4.51 -28.30 38.47
CA GLY A 792 -3.29 -27.70 39.01
C GLY A 792 -2.00 -28.45 38.68
N LEU A 793 -2.05 -29.50 37.85
CA LEU A 793 -0.86 -30.24 37.45
C LEU A 793 -0.05 -29.48 36.38
N ALA A 794 1.27 -29.45 36.54
CA ALA A 794 2.19 -28.96 35.51
C ALA A 794 2.14 -29.89 34.28
N THR A 795 1.33 -29.49 33.30
CA THR A 795 0.95 -30.34 32.17
C THR A 795 1.67 -29.89 30.90
N LEU A 796 2.41 -30.81 30.28
CA LEU A 796 3.09 -30.63 29.00
C LEU A 796 2.46 -31.55 27.95
N VAL A 797 2.10 -31.00 26.78
CA VAL A 797 1.47 -31.75 25.69
C VAL A 797 2.39 -31.77 24.48
N PHE A 798 2.68 -32.96 23.96
CA PHE A 798 3.33 -33.13 22.66
C PHE A 798 2.27 -33.39 21.61
N GLU A 799 2.14 -32.47 20.65
CA GLU A 799 1.19 -32.62 19.54
C GLU A 799 1.81 -33.37 18.36
N GLY A 800 3.14 -33.46 18.21
CA GLY A 800 3.70 -34.07 17.01
C GLY A 800 3.61 -33.17 15.76
N PHE A 801 4.68 -33.14 14.99
CA PHE A 801 4.76 -32.46 13.70
C PHE A 801 4.64 -33.50 12.58
N MET A 802 3.50 -33.49 11.86
CA MET A 802 3.25 -34.39 10.71
C MET A 802 3.55 -35.87 11.01
N ALA A 803 3.23 -36.34 12.22
CA ALA A 803 3.52 -37.71 12.64
C ALA A 803 2.82 -38.71 11.70
N GLU A 804 3.63 -39.52 11.02
CA GLU A 804 3.16 -40.52 10.03
C GLU A 804 2.30 -39.88 8.90
N GLY A 805 2.52 -38.60 8.56
CA GLY A 805 1.82 -37.91 7.46
C GLY A 805 0.49 -37.25 7.82
N VAL A 806 0.11 -37.21 9.11
CA VAL A 806 -1.09 -36.51 9.61
C VAL A 806 -0.67 -35.25 10.38
N PRO A 807 -1.23 -34.07 10.06
CA PRO A 807 -0.88 -32.82 10.73
C PRO A 807 -1.26 -32.86 12.21
N ALA A 808 -0.67 -31.94 12.99
CA ALA A 808 -1.19 -31.65 14.31
C ALA A 808 -2.64 -31.12 14.16
N GLY A 809 -3.73 -31.76 14.61
CA GLY A 809 -3.77 -33.01 15.31
C GLY A 809 -4.83 -34.03 14.93
N GLY A 810 -4.26 -35.07 14.37
CA GLY A 810 -4.92 -36.32 14.16
C GLY A 810 -5.89 -36.25 13.01
N GLN A 811 -6.61 -37.36 12.84
CA GLN A 811 -7.49 -37.53 11.70
C GLN A 811 -8.61 -36.48 11.62
N LEU A 812 -9.01 -35.88 12.74
CA LEU A 812 -10.06 -34.85 12.76
C LEU A 812 -9.68 -33.59 11.98
N MET A 813 -8.39 -33.33 11.76
CA MET A 813 -7.92 -32.26 10.88
C MET A 813 -8.34 -32.46 9.43
N LEU A 814 -8.58 -33.70 9.04
CA LEU A 814 -9.00 -34.08 7.70
C LEU A 814 -10.53 -34.20 7.63
N THR A 815 -11.28 -34.02 8.72
CA THR A 815 -12.74 -34.18 8.73
C THR A 815 -13.45 -32.88 8.39
N SER A 816 -14.32 -32.91 7.38
CA SER A 816 -15.05 -31.75 6.88
C SER A 816 -16.17 -31.32 7.82
N GLU A 817 -17.06 -32.20 8.26
CA GLU A 817 -18.18 -31.83 9.13
C GLU A 817 -18.38 -32.87 10.22
N ILE A 818 -18.49 -32.42 11.47
CA ILE A 818 -18.70 -33.25 12.65
C ILE A 818 -20.04 -32.89 13.28
N GLU A 819 -21.05 -33.73 13.05
CA GLU A 819 -22.39 -33.57 13.63
C GLU A 819 -22.57 -34.36 14.95
N ASN A 820 -21.64 -35.25 15.26
CA ASN A 820 -21.75 -36.23 16.34
C ASN A 820 -20.89 -35.89 17.58
N PHE A 821 -20.42 -34.64 17.70
CA PHE A 821 -19.74 -34.13 18.89
C PHE A 821 -20.66 -33.19 19.67
N PRO A 822 -20.99 -33.50 20.94
CA PRO A 822 -21.97 -32.72 21.69
C PRO A 822 -21.47 -31.30 21.97
N GLY A 823 -22.40 -30.33 21.95
CA GLY A 823 -22.11 -28.90 22.16
C GLY A 823 -22.19 -28.05 20.88
N PHE A 824 -22.32 -28.69 19.72
CA PHE A 824 -22.38 -28.02 18.42
C PHE A 824 -23.66 -28.41 17.67
N PRO A 825 -24.81 -27.76 17.93
CA PRO A 825 -26.13 -28.17 17.41
C PRO A 825 -26.27 -28.06 15.88
N GLN A 826 -25.36 -27.33 15.22
CA GLN A 826 -25.30 -27.17 13.76
C GLN A 826 -24.16 -28.01 13.14
N GLY A 827 -23.52 -28.89 13.90
CA GLY A 827 -22.25 -29.49 13.52
C GLY A 827 -21.08 -28.50 13.65
N ILE A 828 -19.86 -29.00 13.47
CA ILE A 828 -18.64 -28.20 13.50
C ILE A 828 -17.59 -28.78 12.56
N LEU A 829 -16.81 -27.93 11.88
CA LEU A 829 -15.67 -28.35 11.07
C LEU A 829 -14.65 -29.06 11.97
N GLY A 830 -14.11 -30.20 11.54
CA GLY A 830 -13.19 -30.98 12.39
C GLY A 830 -11.95 -30.18 12.80
N SER A 831 -11.42 -29.39 11.88
CA SER A 831 -10.32 -28.48 12.17
C SER A 831 -10.73 -27.38 13.17
N GLN A 832 -11.94 -26.83 13.11
CA GLN A 832 -12.44 -25.78 14.01
C GLN A 832 -12.70 -26.31 15.42
N LEU A 833 -13.28 -27.51 15.54
CA LEU A 833 -13.41 -28.19 16.83
C LEU A 833 -12.05 -28.28 17.51
N MET A 834 -11.02 -28.62 16.72
CA MET A 834 -9.71 -28.82 17.29
C MET A 834 -8.99 -27.55 17.73
N ASP A 835 -9.20 -26.43 17.04
CA ASP A 835 -8.76 -25.11 17.52
C ASP A 835 -9.35 -24.79 18.87
N GLN A 836 -10.66 -24.98 19.02
CA GLN A 836 -11.36 -24.60 20.24
C GLN A 836 -10.87 -25.42 21.43
N MET A 837 -10.61 -26.72 21.22
CA MET A 837 -10.02 -27.59 22.24
C MET A 837 -8.59 -27.16 22.61
N ARG A 838 -7.79 -26.72 21.64
CA ARG A 838 -6.44 -26.20 21.89
C ARG A 838 -6.44 -24.89 22.69
N LEU A 839 -7.28 -23.94 22.29
CA LEU A 839 -7.45 -22.67 23.00
C LEU A 839 -7.90 -22.91 24.45
N GLN A 840 -8.81 -23.87 24.64
CA GLN A 840 -9.22 -24.28 25.99
C GLN A 840 -8.06 -24.91 26.78
N THR A 841 -7.23 -25.73 26.14
CA THR A 841 -6.03 -26.35 26.76
C THR A 841 -5.07 -25.28 27.27
N LEU A 842 -4.74 -24.29 26.42
CA LEU A 842 -3.87 -23.17 26.79
C LEU A 842 -4.49 -22.32 27.91
N LYS A 843 -5.79 -22.02 27.82
CA LYS A 843 -6.52 -21.25 28.84
C LYS A 843 -6.49 -21.91 30.23
N MET A 844 -6.45 -23.24 30.29
CA MET A 844 -6.37 -23.98 31.56
C MET A 844 -4.95 -24.07 32.13
N GLY A 845 -3.93 -23.55 31.44
CA GLY A 845 -2.55 -23.48 31.93
C GLY A 845 -1.64 -24.62 31.50
N ALA A 846 -2.05 -25.48 30.57
CA ALA A 846 -1.17 -26.48 29.98
C ALA A 846 -0.16 -25.84 29.02
N THR A 847 1.07 -26.34 29.01
CA THR A 847 2.09 -26.00 28.02
C THR A 847 2.00 -26.96 26.84
N ILE A 848 2.04 -26.45 25.62
CA ILE A 848 1.93 -27.25 24.40
C ILE A 848 3.23 -27.12 23.61
N LEU A 849 3.84 -28.25 23.26
CA LEU A 849 4.97 -28.37 22.36
C LEU A 849 4.51 -29.10 21.09
N THR A 850 4.61 -28.43 19.94
CA THR A 850 4.30 -29.03 18.64
C THR A 850 5.52 -29.78 18.11
N GLN A 851 5.93 -30.85 18.81
CA GLN A 851 7.09 -31.68 18.47
C GLN A 851 6.71 -33.16 18.47
N THR A 852 7.31 -33.94 17.57
CA THR A 852 7.10 -35.41 17.49
C THR A 852 7.93 -36.11 18.54
N VAL A 853 7.30 -37.00 19.30
CA VAL A 853 7.99 -37.93 20.20
C VAL A 853 8.53 -39.09 19.37
N GLU A 854 9.84 -39.25 19.33
CA GLU A 854 10.51 -40.33 18.58
C GLU A 854 10.76 -41.56 19.46
N GLY A 855 10.77 -41.39 20.78
CA GLY A 855 10.99 -42.49 21.71
C GLY A 855 10.63 -42.15 23.14
N VAL A 856 10.50 -43.20 23.95
CA VAL A 856 10.31 -43.11 25.40
C VAL A 856 11.18 -44.16 26.10
N ASP A 857 11.67 -43.83 27.30
CA ASP A 857 12.24 -44.81 28.23
C ASP A 857 11.35 -44.88 29.47
N LEU A 858 10.58 -45.97 29.55
CA LEU A 858 9.61 -46.23 30.61
C LEU A 858 10.18 -47.14 31.71
N SER A 859 11.46 -47.53 31.61
CA SER A 859 12.10 -48.45 32.55
C SER A 859 12.55 -47.78 33.86
N GLN A 860 12.63 -46.44 33.87
CA GLN A 860 13.09 -45.64 35.00
C GLN A 860 12.11 -44.51 35.33
N ARG A 861 12.16 -44.00 36.57
CA ARG A 861 11.36 -42.85 37.02
C ARG A 861 12.26 -41.67 37.45
N PRO A 862 11.88 -40.41 37.16
CA PRO A 862 10.79 -40.01 36.26
C PRO A 862 11.01 -40.52 34.83
N PHE A 863 9.92 -40.80 34.11
CA PHE A 863 9.96 -41.32 32.74
C PHE A 863 10.63 -40.34 31.80
N LYS A 864 11.33 -40.86 30.79
CA LYS A 864 11.99 -40.01 29.78
C LYS A 864 11.23 -40.05 28.48
N VAL A 865 11.03 -38.87 27.90
CA VAL A 865 10.45 -38.67 26.57
C VAL A 865 11.50 -38.02 25.70
N PHE A 866 11.74 -38.58 24.52
CA PHE A 866 12.69 -38.08 23.54
C PHE A 866 11.91 -37.47 22.37
N ASN A 867 12.13 -36.19 22.10
CA ASN A 867 11.56 -35.53 20.93
C ASN A 867 12.43 -35.76 19.68
N SER A 868 12.00 -35.21 18.55
CA SER A 868 12.71 -35.25 17.26
C SER A 868 14.06 -34.52 17.22
N THR A 869 14.39 -33.71 18.23
CA THR A 869 15.69 -33.06 18.37
C THR A 869 16.61 -33.74 19.39
N GLN A 870 16.21 -34.93 19.87
CA GLN A 870 16.88 -35.71 20.93
C GLN A 870 16.97 -35.01 22.30
N GLU A 871 16.15 -33.99 22.52
CA GLU A 871 15.97 -33.39 23.84
C GLU A 871 15.22 -34.36 24.76
N VAL A 872 15.62 -34.39 26.04
CA VAL A 872 15.09 -35.31 27.04
C VAL A 872 14.15 -34.57 27.99
N PHE A 873 12.89 -34.96 27.98
CA PHE A 873 11.87 -34.46 28.92
C PHE A 873 11.61 -35.49 30.00
N LEU A 874 11.45 -35.03 31.23
CA LEU A 874 11.17 -35.88 32.40
C LEU A 874 9.72 -35.72 32.83
N ALA A 875 9.03 -36.84 33.04
CA ALA A 875 7.64 -36.85 33.47
C ALA A 875 7.37 -37.87 34.58
N HIS A 876 6.63 -37.46 35.62
CA HIS A 876 6.22 -38.36 36.70
C HIS A 876 5.11 -39.34 36.27
N SER A 877 4.32 -38.95 35.27
CA SER A 877 3.23 -39.73 34.67
C SER A 877 3.13 -39.39 33.18
N LEU A 878 2.71 -40.34 32.35
CA LEU A 878 2.56 -40.16 30.91
C LEU A 878 1.17 -40.60 30.43
N ILE A 879 0.56 -39.82 29.54
CA ILE A 879 -0.65 -40.18 28.80
C ILE A 879 -0.31 -40.23 27.32
N ILE A 880 -0.47 -41.38 26.69
CA ILE A 880 -0.15 -41.62 25.29
C ILE A 880 -1.44 -41.56 24.48
N ALA A 881 -1.59 -40.52 23.66
CA ALA A 881 -2.79 -40.25 22.88
C ALA A 881 -2.48 -40.02 21.39
N THR A 882 -1.60 -40.85 20.81
CA THR A 882 -1.06 -40.68 19.45
C THR A 882 -2.00 -41.13 18.33
N GLY A 883 -3.14 -41.76 18.67
CA GLY A 883 -4.18 -42.16 17.74
C GLY A 883 -3.79 -43.30 16.78
N ALA A 884 -4.56 -43.43 15.70
CA ALA A 884 -4.33 -44.39 14.63
C ALA A 884 -4.57 -43.74 13.26
N GLN A 885 -4.13 -44.39 12.19
CA GLN A 885 -4.27 -43.92 10.81
C GLN A 885 -5.04 -44.90 9.94
N ALA A 886 -5.95 -44.41 9.11
CA ALA A 886 -6.63 -45.24 8.13
C ALA A 886 -5.66 -45.67 7.03
N ARG A 887 -5.72 -46.94 6.63
CA ARG A 887 -5.02 -47.40 5.43
C ARG A 887 -5.72 -46.85 4.20
N LEU A 888 -4.96 -46.20 3.32
CA LEU A 888 -5.46 -45.62 2.08
C LEU A 888 -5.02 -46.45 0.87
N MET A 889 -5.76 -46.34 -0.23
CA MET A 889 -5.35 -46.82 -1.55
C MET A 889 -4.83 -45.63 -2.38
N SER A 890 -3.72 -45.04 -1.95
CA SER A 890 -3.17 -43.83 -2.58
C SER A 890 -2.71 -44.06 -4.03
N GLU A 891 -2.40 -45.31 -4.38
CA GLU A 891 -2.06 -45.75 -5.73
C GLU A 891 -3.26 -45.84 -6.70
N LEU A 892 -4.50 -45.66 -6.20
CA LEU A 892 -5.70 -45.70 -7.03
C LEU A 892 -5.76 -44.48 -7.96
N LYS A 893 -5.86 -44.69 -9.27
CA LYS A 893 -5.97 -43.61 -10.25
C LYS A 893 -7.25 -42.79 -9.98
N GLY A 894 -7.14 -41.47 -9.86
CA GLY A 894 -8.26 -40.60 -9.47
C GLY A 894 -8.50 -40.47 -7.96
N HIS A 895 -7.73 -41.16 -7.10
CA HIS A 895 -7.83 -41.03 -5.64
C HIS A 895 -7.71 -39.58 -5.17
N SER A 896 -6.64 -38.88 -5.57
CA SER A 896 -6.41 -37.48 -5.16
C SER A 896 -7.49 -36.52 -5.69
N SER A 897 -8.06 -36.79 -6.85
CA SER A 897 -9.10 -35.96 -7.48
C SER A 897 -10.44 -36.05 -6.75
N TYR A 898 -10.78 -37.22 -6.22
CA TYR A 898 -12.09 -37.49 -5.61
C TYR A 898 -12.02 -37.76 -4.09
N TRP A 899 -10.84 -37.63 -3.46
CA TRP A 899 -10.69 -37.66 -2.01
C TRP A 899 -11.56 -36.57 -1.36
N GLN A 900 -12.43 -36.98 -0.44
CA GLN A 900 -13.47 -36.13 0.19
C GLN A 900 -14.52 -35.53 -0.79
N LYS A 901 -14.49 -35.96 -2.05
CA LYS A 901 -15.45 -35.62 -3.11
C LYS A 901 -16.11 -36.89 -3.66
N GLY A 902 -16.42 -37.82 -2.76
CA GLY A 902 -16.95 -39.14 -3.07
C GLY A 902 -16.05 -40.30 -2.67
N ILE A 903 -14.77 -40.08 -2.29
CA ILE A 903 -13.93 -41.10 -1.64
C ILE A 903 -13.74 -40.75 -0.17
N SER A 904 -13.98 -41.71 0.73
CA SER A 904 -13.79 -41.56 2.18
C SER A 904 -13.12 -42.79 2.81
N ALA A 905 -12.45 -42.59 3.95
CA ALA A 905 -11.90 -43.66 4.77
C ALA A 905 -12.79 -44.07 5.96
N CYS A 906 -13.94 -43.40 6.18
CA CYS A 906 -14.85 -43.70 7.29
C CYS A 906 -16.31 -43.65 6.83
N ALA A 907 -16.93 -44.81 6.60
CA ALA A 907 -18.35 -44.86 6.25
C ALA A 907 -19.29 -44.42 7.39
N VAL A 908 -18.88 -44.59 8.64
CA VAL A 908 -19.70 -44.19 9.80
C VAL A 908 -19.74 -42.67 9.96
N CYS A 909 -18.64 -42.00 9.64
CA CYS A 909 -18.50 -40.56 9.76
C CYS A 909 -19.21 -39.85 8.61
N ASP A 910 -18.93 -40.28 7.36
CA ASP A 910 -19.34 -39.54 6.17
C ASP A 910 -20.58 -40.15 5.50
N GLY A 911 -20.93 -41.41 5.79
CA GLY A 911 -21.98 -42.14 5.08
C GLY A 911 -23.40 -41.62 5.29
N ALA A 912 -23.62 -40.76 6.28
CA ALA A 912 -24.89 -40.08 6.52
C ALA A 912 -25.05 -38.76 5.75
N LEU A 913 -23.97 -38.25 5.12
CA LEU A 913 -24.00 -36.98 4.40
C LEU A 913 -25.09 -36.97 3.31
N PRO A 914 -25.79 -35.84 3.10
CA PRO A 914 -26.91 -35.76 2.16
C PRO A 914 -26.60 -36.26 0.75
N ILE A 915 -25.35 -36.08 0.30
CA ILE A 915 -24.87 -36.47 -1.03
C ILE A 915 -24.89 -37.99 -1.28
N TYR A 916 -24.89 -38.81 -0.23
CA TYR A 916 -24.87 -40.28 -0.32
C TYR A 916 -26.24 -40.92 -0.09
N ARG A 917 -27.27 -40.13 0.24
CA ARG A 917 -28.63 -40.63 0.49
C ARG A 917 -29.27 -41.12 -0.81
N ASP A 918 -29.92 -42.29 -0.72
CA ASP A 918 -30.61 -42.98 -1.81
C ASP A 918 -29.72 -43.27 -3.05
N CYS A 919 -28.39 -43.24 -2.90
CA CYS A 919 -27.43 -43.48 -3.96
C CYS A 919 -26.78 -44.87 -3.84
N GLU A 920 -26.20 -45.38 -4.94
CA GLU A 920 -25.36 -46.58 -4.89
C GLU A 920 -23.96 -46.21 -4.37
N LEU A 921 -23.48 -46.94 -3.36
CA LEU A 921 -22.19 -46.70 -2.69
C LEU A 921 -21.32 -47.96 -2.74
N ALA A 922 -20.01 -47.80 -2.73
CA ALA A 922 -19.04 -48.89 -2.74
C ALA A 922 -18.20 -48.92 -1.46
N VAL A 923 -17.93 -50.11 -0.92
CA VAL A 923 -17.00 -50.35 0.20
C VAL A 923 -15.89 -51.28 -0.28
N VAL A 924 -14.64 -50.86 -0.14
CA VAL A 924 -13.48 -51.70 -0.47
C VAL A 924 -12.97 -52.38 0.79
N GLY A 925 -13.00 -53.71 0.80
CA GLY A 925 -12.57 -54.51 1.94
C GLY A 925 -13.36 -55.80 2.08
N GLY A 926 -12.86 -56.72 2.90
CA GLY A 926 -13.52 -58.00 3.16
C GLY A 926 -13.36 -58.51 4.60
N GLY A 927 -12.92 -57.65 5.52
CA GLY A 927 -12.87 -57.94 6.97
C GLY A 927 -14.16 -57.53 7.68
N ASP A 928 -14.23 -57.74 8.99
CA ASP A 928 -15.42 -57.39 9.78
C ASP A 928 -15.80 -55.91 9.65
N SER A 929 -14.83 -54.99 9.68
CA SER A 929 -15.09 -53.55 9.47
C SER A 929 -15.76 -53.24 8.13
N ALA A 930 -15.37 -53.92 7.05
CA ALA A 930 -16.00 -53.73 5.74
C ALA A 930 -17.45 -54.23 5.73
N CYS A 931 -17.73 -55.33 6.42
CA CYS A 931 -19.08 -55.85 6.57
C CYS A 931 -19.96 -54.93 7.45
N GLU A 932 -19.42 -54.39 8.54
CA GLU A 932 -20.12 -53.45 9.43
C GLU A 932 -20.42 -52.13 8.73
N GLU A 933 -19.42 -51.54 8.08
CA GLU A 933 -19.56 -50.29 7.33
C GLU A 933 -20.55 -50.45 6.17
N ALA A 934 -20.50 -51.57 5.43
CA ALA A 934 -21.47 -51.83 4.38
C ALA A 934 -22.90 -51.95 4.91
N LEU A 935 -23.09 -52.67 6.02
CA LEU A 935 -24.39 -52.78 6.69
C LEU A 935 -24.89 -51.42 7.21
N TYR A 936 -24.00 -50.60 7.76
CA TYR A 936 -24.33 -49.24 8.19
C TYR A 936 -24.82 -48.39 7.03
N LEU A 937 -24.09 -48.38 5.91
CA LEU A 937 -24.45 -47.62 4.72
C LEU A 937 -25.81 -48.03 4.12
N THR A 938 -26.27 -49.28 4.30
CA THR A 938 -27.61 -49.70 3.80
C THR A 938 -28.79 -48.93 4.39
N ARG A 939 -28.57 -48.22 5.52
CA ARG A 939 -29.57 -47.35 6.13
C ARG A 939 -29.86 -46.11 5.28
N TYR A 940 -28.87 -45.64 4.52
CA TYR A 940 -28.95 -44.40 3.76
C TYR A 940 -28.86 -44.64 2.25
N ALA A 941 -28.11 -45.66 1.82
CA ALA A 941 -27.90 -45.99 0.42
C ALA A 941 -29.10 -46.76 -0.18
N SER A 942 -29.31 -46.58 -1.48
CA SER A 942 -30.22 -47.43 -2.26
C SER A 942 -29.60 -48.82 -2.50
N ARG A 943 -28.27 -48.87 -2.70
CA ARG A 943 -27.50 -50.12 -2.82
C ARG A 943 -26.06 -49.94 -2.33
N VAL A 944 -25.48 -50.99 -1.75
CA VAL A 944 -24.08 -50.99 -1.27
C VAL A 944 -23.30 -52.12 -1.94
N HIS A 945 -22.15 -51.80 -2.51
CA HIS A 945 -21.29 -52.71 -3.25
C HIS A 945 -20.02 -53.01 -2.48
N ILE A 946 -19.87 -54.23 -1.95
CA ILE A 946 -18.62 -54.65 -1.31
C ILE A 946 -17.67 -55.19 -2.35
N ILE A 947 -16.46 -54.63 -2.45
CA ILE A 947 -15.44 -55.04 -3.40
C ILE A 947 -14.28 -55.65 -2.64
N LEU A 948 -13.96 -56.91 -2.95
CA LEU A 948 -12.85 -57.60 -2.31
C LEU A 948 -12.06 -58.42 -3.32
N ARG A 949 -10.73 -58.30 -3.24
CA ARG A 949 -9.76 -58.88 -4.19
C ARG A 949 -9.63 -60.41 -4.15
N ARG A 950 -10.38 -61.09 -3.28
CA ARG A 950 -10.31 -62.54 -3.05
C ARG A 950 -11.63 -63.20 -3.39
N ASP A 951 -11.62 -64.53 -3.43
CA ASP A 951 -12.80 -65.37 -3.63
C ASP A 951 -13.64 -65.55 -2.35
N ARG A 952 -13.16 -65.07 -1.20
CA ARG A 952 -13.82 -65.21 0.11
C ARG A 952 -13.59 -64.00 1.03
N PHE A 953 -14.52 -63.79 1.96
CA PHE A 953 -14.37 -62.84 3.06
C PHE A 953 -13.30 -63.28 4.07
N ARG A 954 -12.69 -62.30 4.74
CA ARG A 954 -11.89 -62.47 5.97
C ARG A 954 -12.73 -62.24 7.23
N ALA A 955 -13.88 -61.56 7.10
CA ALA A 955 -14.82 -61.29 8.18
C ALA A 955 -15.26 -62.58 8.92
N SER A 956 -15.65 -62.43 10.18
CA SER A 956 -16.29 -63.48 10.97
C SER A 956 -17.53 -64.05 10.27
N GLN A 957 -17.82 -65.33 10.50
CA GLN A 957 -18.92 -66.05 9.82
C GLN A 957 -20.28 -65.35 10.02
N ILE A 958 -20.52 -64.82 11.22
CA ILE A 958 -21.74 -64.08 11.57
C ILE A 958 -21.89 -62.81 10.71
N MET A 959 -20.79 -62.07 10.51
CA MET A 959 -20.81 -60.85 9.70
C MET A 959 -21.02 -61.14 8.22
N GLN A 960 -20.43 -62.22 7.71
CA GLN A 960 -20.67 -62.70 6.35
C GLN A 960 -22.16 -63.00 6.14
N GLU A 961 -22.78 -63.75 7.06
CA GLU A 961 -24.20 -64.07 6.98
C GLU A 961 -25.10 -62.84 7.00
N ARG A 962 -24.80 -61.85 7.85
CA ARG A 962 -25.57 -60.59 7.92
C ARG A 962 -25.51 -59.80 6.61
N VAL A 963 -24.32 -59.71 6.02
CA VAL A 963 -24.11 -59.03 4.74
C VAL A 963 -24.84 -59.76 3.62
N LEU A 964 -24.70 -61.09 3.53
CA LEU A 964 -25.29 -61.89 2.46
C LEU A 964 -26.83 -61.98 2.53
N ARG A 965 -27.42 -61.79 3.72
CA ARG A 965 -28.88 -61.74 3.89
C ARG A 965 -29.49 -60.38 3.55
N ASN A 966 -28.69 -59.31 3.45
CA ASN A 966 -29.20 -57.97 3.19
C ASN A 966 -29.37 -57.73 1.69
N SER A 967 -30.61 -57.57 1.23
CA SER A 967 -30.94 -57.41 -0.20
C SER A 967 -30.39 -56.13 -0.84
N LYS A 968 -29.99 -55.14 -0.04
CA LYS A 968 -29.34 -53.91 -0.53
C LYS A 968 -27.84 -54.09 -0.78
N ILE A 969 -27.23 -55.21 -0.39
CA ILE A 969 -25.79 -55.41 -0.53
C ILE A 969 -25.46 -56.34 -1.71
N SER A 970 -24.58 -55.89 -2.59
CA SER A 970 -23.97 -56.69 -3.66
C SER A 970 -22.50 -56.94 -3.35
N VAL A 971 -22.03 -58.18 -3.45
CA VAL A 971 -20.61 -58.51 -3.22
C VAL A 971 -19.91 -58.82 -4.54
N HIS A 972 -18.77 -58.18 -4.77
CA HIS A 972 -17.90 -58.35 -5.92
C HIS A 972 -16.60 -59.04 -5.51
N TYR A 973 -16.61 -60.37 -5.59
CA TYR A 973 -15.44 -61.22 -5.32
C TYR A 973 -14.41 -61.13 -6.44
N GLN A 974 -13.13 -61.20 -6.08
CA GLN A 974 -12.00 -61.23 -7.00
C GLN A 974 -11.90 -59.99 -7.89
N TYR A 975 -12.40 -58.85 -7.42
CA TYR A 975 -12.24 -57.56 -8.08
C TYR A 975 -11.41 -56.62 -7.21
N LYS A 976 -10.59 -55.78 -7.87
CA LYS A 976 -9.93 -54.62 -7.26
C LYS A 976 -10.39 -53.35 -7.98
N VAL A 977 -10.46 -52.24 -7.24
CA VAL A 977 -10.70 -50.92 -7.84
C VAL A 977 -9.39 -50.42 -8.43
N ILE A 978 -9.39 -49.97 -9.68
CA ILE A 978 -8.19 -49.49 -10.38
C ILE A 978 -8.26 -48.02 -10.78
N GLU A 979 -9.46 -47.46 -10.89
CA GLU A 979 -9.66 -46.04 -11.19
C GLU A 979 -10.97 -45.53 -10.54
N ALA A 980 -10.93 -44.32 -10.01
CA ALA A 980 -12.08 -43.54 -9.58
C ALA A 980 -12.42 -42.52 -10.69
N LEU A 981 -13.70 -42.45 -11.07
CA LEU A 981 -14.21 -41.67 -12.20
C LEU A 981 -15.26 -40.66 -11.70
N GLY A 982 -15.31 -39.49 -12.32
CA GLY A 982 -16.18 -38.39 -11.93
C GLY A 982 -16.19 -37.25 -12.95
N ASP A 983 -16.99 -36.22 -12.68
CA ASP A 983 -17.11 -35.01 -13.52
C ASP A 983 -16.09 -33.91 -13.17
N GLY A 984 -15.16 -34.20 -12.26
CA GLY A 984 -14.16 -33.27 -11.74
C GLY A 984 -14.59 -32.54 -10.46
N GLN A 985 -15.89 -32.61 -10.11
CA GLN A 985 -16.41 -32.12 -8.84
C GLN A 985 -16.77 -33.25 -7.88
N LEU A 986 -17.42 -34.31 -8.35
CA LEU A 986 -17.83 -35.46 -7.54
C LEU A 986 -17.53 -36.79 -8.26
N LEU A 987 -17.29 -37.83 -7.46
CA LEU A 987 -17.22 -39.22 -7.92
C LEU A 987 -18.60 -39.64 -8.47
N ASN A 988 -18.63 -40.25 -9.66
CA ASN A 988 -19.84 -40.81 -10.26
C ASN A 988 -19.73 -42.31 -10.59
N ALA A 989 -18.52 -42.84 -10.69
CA ALA A 989 -18.29 -44.26 -10.96
C ALA A 989 -16.89 -44.71 -10.51
N ILE A 990 -16.70 -46.02 -10.45
CA ILE A 990 -15.40 -46.65 -10.22
C ILE A 990 -15.15 -47.73 -11.28
N ARG A 991 -13.90 -47.89 -11.69
CA ARG A 991 -13.46 -48.95 -12.58
C ARG A 991 -12.93 -50.11 -11.76
N LEU A 992 -13.53 -51.27 -11.95
CA LEU A 992 -13.14 -52.53 -11.33
C LEU A 992 -12.33 -53.37 -12.33
N GLN A 993 -11.28 -54.04 -11.85
CA GLN A 993 -10.53 -55.02 -12.61
C GLN A 993 -10.60 -56.39 -11.92
N SER A 994 -10.93 -57.43 -12.69
CA SER A 994 -10.88 -58.81 -12.24
C SER A 994 -9.44 -59.22 -11.95
N THR A 995 -9.22 -59.80 -10.77
CA THR A 995 -7.90 -60.31 -10.34
C THR A 995 -7.54 -61.66 -10.97
N ILE A 996 -8.48 -62.31 -11.67
CA ILE A 996 -8.25 -63.56 -12.42
C ILE A 996 -8.08 -63.27 -13.91
N SER A 997 -9.08 -62.63 -14.53
CA SER A 997 -9.18 -62.48 -15.98
C SER A 997 -8.56 -61.19 -16.50
N GLY A 998 -8.29 -60.21 -15.63
CA GLY A 998 -7.87 -58.86 -16.02
C GLY A 998 -8.98 -58.00 -16.62
N GLU A 999 -10.19 -58.53 -16.77
CA GLU A 999 -11.35 -57.83 -17.33
C GLU A 999 -11.70 -56.58 -16.51
N GLU A 1000 -11.92 -55.47 -17.20
CA GLU A 1000 -12.31 -54.20 -16.61
C GLU A 1000 -13.79 -53.92 -16.83
N ARG A 1001 -14.46 -53.38 -15.80
CA ARG A 1001 -15.83 -52.87 -15.91
C ARG A 1001 -16.04 -51.62 -15.07
N VAL A 1002 -16.95 -50.77 -15.50
CA VAL A 1002 -17.33 -49.56 -14.76
C VAL A 1002 -18.57 -49.85 -13.91
N LEU A 1003 -18.50 -49.46 -12.64
CA LEU A 1003 -19.59 -49.55 -11.68
C LEU A 1003 -19.99 -48.12 -11.25
N ASN A 1004 -21.23 -47.72 -11.51
CA ASN A 1004 -21.72 -46.39 -11.17
C ASN A 1004 -22.00 -46.33 -9.66
N VAL A 1005 -21.27 -45.48 -8.95
CA VAL A 1005 -21.43 -45.26 -7.51
C VAL A 1005 -21.11 -43.81 -7.20
N LYS A 1006 -21.86 -43.21 -6.28
CA LYS A 1006 -21.61 -41.83 -5.83
C LYS A 1006 -20.62 -41.74 -4.67
N GLY A 1007 -20.30 -42.87 -4.03
CA GLY A 1007 -19.37 -42.92 -2.91
C GLY A 1007 -18.52 -44.19 -2.91
N LEU A 1008 -17.25 -44.06 -2.52
CA LEU A 1008 -16.27 -45.13 -2.36
C LEU A 1008 -15.62 -45.03 -0.97
N PHE A 1009 -15.84 -46.06 -0.14
CA PHE A 1009 -15.40 -46.10 1.25
C PHE A 1009 -14.30 -47.15 1.45
N TYR A 1010 -13.19 -46.77 2.09
CA TYR A 1010 -12.07 -47.67 2.36
C TYR A 1010 -12.20 -48.34 3.73
N ALA A 1011 -12.55 -49.63 3.73
CA ALA A 1011 -12.62 -50.45 4.93
C ALA A 1011 -11.49 -51.50 4.95
N ILE A 1012 -10.25 -51.04 4.72
CA ILE A 1012 -9.04 -51.87 4.60
C ILE A 1012 -8.16 -51.89 5.87
N GLY A 1013 -8.67 -51.35 6.98
CA GLY A 1013 -8.05 -51.37 8.30
C GLY A 1013 -7.30 -50.08 8.65
N HIS A 1014 -6.81 -50.00 9.89
CA HIS A 1014 -6.04 -48.87 10.41
C HIS A 1014 -4.69 -49.36 10.94
N VAL A 1015 -3.75 -48.42 11.13
CA VAL A 1015 -2.45 -48.65 11.74
C VAL A 1015 -2.34 -47.74 12.97
N PRO A 1016 -2.24 -48.27 14.19
CA PRO A 1016 -2.05 -47.45 15.40
C PRO A 1016 -0.66 -46.81 15.39
N ASN A 1017 -0.56 -45.57 15.89
CA ASN A 1017 0.69 -44.80 15.95
C ASN A 1017 1.51 -45.18 17.20
N SER A 1018 1.89 -46.45 17.30
CA SER A 1018 2.52 -47.07 18.49
C SER A 1018 3.96 -47.54 18.25
N SER A 1019 4.54 -47.29 17.07
CA SER A 1019 5.84 -47.82 16.64
C SER A 1019 6.98 -47.52 17.65
N PHE A 1020 7.02 -46.30 18.20
CA PHE A 1020 7.99 -45.85 19.20
C PHE A 1020 7.82 -46.49 20.60
N LEU A 1021 6.72 -47.21 20.85
CA LEU A 1021 6.42 -47.88 22.11
C LEU A 1021 6.83 -49.36 22.11
N LYS A 1022 7.28 -49.87 20.96
CA LYS A 1022 7.63 -51.29 20.81
C LYS A 1022 8.77 -51.67 21.75
N GLY A 1023 8.51 -52.64 22.62
CA GLY A 1023 9.46 -53.07 23.66
C GLY A 1023 9.44 -52.24 24.95
N GLN A 1024 8.65 -51.17 25.00
CA GLN A 1024 8.40 -50.36 26.21
C GLN A 1024 7.03 -50.66 26.83
N LEU A 1025 6.01 -50.96 26.01
CA LEU A 1025 4.65 -51.34 26.42
C LEU A 1025 4.17 -52.63 25.74
N ASP A 1026 3.13 -53.24 26.30
CA ASP A 1026 2.47 -54.41 25.72
C ASP A 1026 1.57 -53.97 24.56
N LEU A 1027 1.85 -54.50 23.36
CA LEU A 1027 1.09 -54.26 22.15
C LEU A 1027 0.43 -55.56 21.68
N ASP A 1028 -0.77 -55.46 21.09
CA ASP A 1028 -1.43 -56.60 20.47
C ASP A 1028 -0.79 -56.98 19.11
N ALA A 1029 -1.29 -58.06 18.49
CA ALA A 1029 -0.79 -58.54 17.20
C ALA A 1029 -1.01 -57.55 16.02
N HIS A 1030 -1.79 -56.49 16.24
CA HIS A 1030 -2.11 -55.44 15.28
C HIS A 1030 -1.42 -54.11 15.60
N GLY A 1031 -0.67 -54.04 16.71
CA GLY A 1031 0.08 -52.87 17.17
C GLY A 1031 -0.68 -51.96 18.12
N TYR A 1032 -1.90 -52.28 18.54
CA TYR A 1032 -2.65 -51.44 19.50
C TYR A 1032 -2.10 -51.64 20.91
N VAL A 1033 -2.12 -50.58 21.74
CA VAL A 1033 -1.66 -50.67 23.13
C VAL A 1033 -2.68 -51.45 23.95
N ILE A 1034 -2.23 -52.49 24.65
CA ILE A 1034 -3.10 -53.29 25.52
C ILE A 1034 -3.34 -52.54 26.82
N THR A 1035 -4.60 -52.31 27.17
CA THR A 1035 -4.97 -51.62 28.41
C THR A 1035 -5.85 -52.48 29.35
N GLN A 1036 -5.77 -52.18 30.64
CA GLN A 1036 -6.65 -52.67 31.69
C GLN A 1036 -7.54 -51.52 32.18
N ARG A 1037 -8.83 -51.82 32.45
CA ARG A 1037 -9.81 -50.80 32.87
C ARG A 1037 -9.81 -49.58 31.92
N ASP A 1038 -9.87 -49.86 30.62
CA ASP A 1038 -9.88 -48.93 29.49
C ASP A 1038 -8.59 -48.16 29.20
N VAL A 1039 -7.88 -47.62 30.21
CA VAL A 1039 -6.79 -46.64 29.98
C VAL A 1039 -5.44 -46.98 30.62
N LYS A 1040 -5.36 -47.97 31.52
CA LYS A 1040 -4.10 -48.33 32.21
C LYS A 1040 -3.25 -49.25 31.36
N THR A 1041 -1.98 -48.93 31.16
CA THR A 1041 -1.05 -49.79 30.39
C THR A 1041 -0.35 -50.82 31.30
N SER A 1042 0.56 -51.63 30.75
CA SER A 1042 1.40 -52.55 31.53
C SER A 1042 2.38 -51.86 32.49
N ILE A 1043 2.67 -50.57 32.30
CA ILE A 1043 3.54 -49.79 33.19
C ILE A 1043 2.70 -48.86 34.06
N ARG A 1044 2.81 -49.00 35.39
CA ARG A 1044 2.11 -48.13 36.35
C ARG A 1044 2.51 -46.67 36.15
N GLY A 1045 1.56 -45.74 36.13
CA GLY A 1045 1.82 -44.32 35.85
C GLY A 1045 1.96 -43.98 34.36
N VAL A 1046 1.78 -44.96 33.46
CA VAL A 1046 1.63 -44.73 32.02
C VAL A 1046 0.23 -45.15 31.59
N PHE A 1047 -0.48 -44.24 30.95
CA PHE A 1047 -1.85 -44.40 30.48
C PHE A 1047 -1.91 -44.22 28.97
N ALA A 1048 -2.88 -44.84 28.31
CA ALA A 1048 -3.07 -44.70 26.88
C ALA A 1048 -4.55 -44.42 26.56
N ALA A 1049 -4.79 -43.59 25.55
CA ALA A 1049 -6.11 -43.05 25.22
C ALA A 1049 -6.29 -42.81 23.72
N GLY A 1050 -7.54 -42.60 23.33
CA GLY A 1050 -7.95 -42.37 21.95
C GLY A 1050 -7.88 -43.62 21.08
N ASP A 1051 -7.80 -43.42 19.78
CA ASP A 1051 -7.79 -44.50 18.79
C ASP A 1051 -6.54 -45.40 18.89
N LEU A 1052 -5.55 -45.05 19.72
CA LEU A 1052 -4.38 -45.88 20.01
C LEU A 1052 -4.73 -47.16 20.80
N VAL A 1053 -5.82 -47.11 21.57
CA VAL A 1053 -6.31 -48.22 22.42
C VAL A 1053 -7.70 -48.71 22.01
N ASP A 1054 -8.34 -48.00 21.06
CA ASP A 1054 -9.69 -48.31 20.58
C ASP A 1054 -9.69 -48.63 19.07
N PRO A 1055 -9.58 -49.91 18.70
CA PRO A 1055 -9.71 -50.32 17.30
C PRO A 1055 -11.18 -50.37 16.83
N PHE A 1056 -12.16 -50.22 17.71
CA PHE A 1056 -13.56 -50.51 17.40
C PHE A 1056 -14.42 -49.25 17.20
N TYR A 1057 -14.45 -48.32 18.16
CA TYR A 1057 -15.41 -47.21 18.09
C TYR A 1057 -14.90 -46.02 17.28
N ARG A 1058 -13.65 -45.59 17.49
CA ARG A 1058 -12.95 -44.58 16.65
C ARG A 1058 -13.79 -43.33 16.34
N GLN A 1059 -14.49 -42.82 17.35
CA GLN A 1059 -15.29 -41.60 17.26
C GLN A 1059 -14.63 -40.46 18.04
N ALA A 1060 -14.73 -39.23 17.52
CA ALA A 1060 -14.16 -38.03 18.16
C ALA A 1060 -14.56 -37.89 19.64
N VAL A 1061 -15.84 -38.10 19.95
CA VAL A 1061 -16.37 -38.02 21.33
C VAL A 1061 -15.88 -39.16 22.23
N VAL A 1062 -15.69 -40.36 21.67
CA VAL A 1062 -15.15 -41.51 22.42
C VAL A 1062 -13.67 -41.29 22.73
N ALA A 1063 -12.91 -40.79 21.74
CA ALA A 1063 -11.51 -40.42 21.92
C ALA A 1063 -11.34 -39.34 23.01
N ALA A 1064 -12.16 -38.27 22.96
CA ALA A 1064 -12.17 -37.24 24.00
C ALA A 1064 -12.54 -37.82 25.38
N GLY A 1065 -13.57 -38.67 25.45
CA GLY A 1065 -13.98 -39.35 26.69
C GLY A 1065 -12.88 -40.24 27.28
N SER A 1066 -12.15 -40.97 26.44
CA SER A 1066 -11.01 -41.78 26.89
C SER A 1066 -9.84 -40.92 27.39
N GLY A 1067 -9.60 -39.75 26.80
CA GLY A 1067 -8.61 -38.79 27.27
C GLY A 1067 -8.95 -38.26 28.67
N CYS A 1068 -10.23 -37.97 28.92
CA CYS A 1068 -10.71 -37.62 30.27
C CYS A 1068 -10.46 -38.75 31.28
N LYS A 1069 -10.79 -40.01 30.93
CA LYS A 1069 -10.51 -41.17 31.80
C LYS A 1069 -9.02 -41.30 32.12
N ALA A 1070 -8.15 -41.16 31.13
CA ALA A 1070 -6.70 -41.25 31.30
C ALA A 1070 -6.16 -40.13 32.20
N ALA A 1071 -6.64 -38.90 32.04
CA ALA A 1071 -6.28 -37.78 32.91
C ALA A 1071 -6.68 -38.02 34.37
N LEU A 1072 -7.90 -38.52 34.62
CA LEU A 1072 -8.37 -38.81 35.98
C LEU A 1072 -7.55 -39.91 36.65
N GLU A 1073 -7.16 -40.94 35.91
CA GLU A 1073 -6.30 -42.01 36.45
C GLU A 1073 -4.84 -41.53 36.66
N ALA A 1074 -4.33 -40.66 35.78
CA ALA A 1074 -3.02 -40.03 35.97
C ALA A 1074 -2.99 -39.13 37.20
N MET A 1075 -4.05 -38.35 37.44
CA MET A 1075 -4.20 -37.53 38.64
C MET A 1075 -4.20 -38.39 39.90
N ARG A 1076 -5.06 -39.41 39.98
CA ARG A 1076 -5.11 -40.33 41.13
C ARG A 1076 -3.75 -40.96 41.40
N TYR A 1077 -3.06 -41.40 40.35
CA TYR A 1077 -1.73 -41.97 40.47
C TYR A 1077 -0.71 -40.96 41.04
N LEU A 1078 -0.74 -39.71 40.58
CA LEU A 1078 0.17 -38.66 41.08
C LEU A 1078 -0.14 -38.28 42.52
N GLU A 1079 -1.42 -38.20 42.92
CA GLU A 1079 -1.83 -37.99 44.33
C GLU A 1079 -1.37 -39.15 45.23
N GLU A 1080 -1.51 -40.41 44.78
CA GLU A 1080 -1.09 -41.58 45.54
C GLU A 1080 0.45 -41.69 45.71
N GLU A 1081 1.23 -41.27 44.71
CA GLU A 1081 2.70 -41.45 44.69
C GLU A 1081 3.49 -40.22 45.16
N LEU A 1082 2.96 -39.00 44.97
CA LEU A 1082 3.69 -37.75 45.27
C LEU A 1082 3.12 -36.98 46.47
N GLY A 1083 1.93 -37.34 46.98
CA GLY A 1083 1.28 -36.71 48.13
C GLY A 1083 0.37 -35.55 47.75
#